data_AF-A0AB34CBF9-F1
#
_entry.id   AF-A0AB34CBF9-F1
#
_cell.length_a   1.000
_cell.length_b   1.000
_cell.length_c   1.000
_cell.angle_alpha   90.00
_cell.angle_beta   90.00
_cell.angle_gamma   90.00
#
_symmetry.space_group_name_H-M   'P 1'
#
loop_
_entity.id
_entity.type
_entity.pdbx_description
1 polymer ?
#
loop_
_entity_poly.entity_id
_entity_poly.type
_entity_poly.pdbx_seq_one_letter_code
_entity_poly.pdbx_strand_id
1 'polypeptide(L)'
;MACTDGKTFPPTLAQCWRLLFRNVSSCVQTGCLILGLSAGGGFAADEHRVQIDVAIPKDEFFDQATPRLNQALKGSVQINKMDITSAREAIQRVQKGETDVAIVPVSALADVIPGFGIYDLPFSFAEKKPDDFFTSWQLKPELSTQLNSKGLSALGGVWYGGVRVIASQVPRRSPEDFKDSTIAFSNNSYKSIDFSGVGAKSVKMADDDIAWKWKEGKIDAVEVTWDQASKLKPAFVTQSNHRFGGLVAIYKDDKFTALTPQDQANIAQAINETESYVTANVIARETRAISTIQFSRDTASLNIDEVVREQWRDALNATQAKTISNIGNQIVSEAKAQPSQDLKLATVSWNAWFESSGDVAAVLATGTPYDFVLDLGRGNYPTALADLISKQLQDKIDSSKGDIHLLIKPVLMGGLLEPVPGSDFSAARMVISRKRLVPDVDDTLYRQKALENQITLNELAEKLSVSKPLRWSLMARSPGCARVVLSVWDAAGVKPLDYLVVSVPITTNGETGQDSCSTGVSGGQLVSGLSGLLELGDAHTGNAPADAALHLFEADSSVGNQRTVAVYVDREAFESAEKSGSKLPVYAWELNGNLSLFLRQQNMLPGSILEARDRLGDPQPYADVVKRMTNALFFGRSNQDTVESEKAKAAMRQLSARVSSPIVLVRYFDGGGRVQYLPLAMLGANAPDALFSHRVTVVQPLQDAQKTTPDTCVNSWDFAIPTELDGAGPDMVKLLEQTEWRVQGANFNWYQDNTALITYISPPGGAVQTTTNALVLLAHHGEGDITFSLKGLPSRVLDTDVNRRFMPGSVAILAACSTVGASTASRQFVKLLVDNGMSAIVASPFQVNTDFGVRLAVSFVTVAQELRTSGEPSRFVDVFNRALQKTIDAYGENSGYADMALEFQIIGNHELRMCAGPVYSQQGVQ
;
A
#
# COMPACT_ATOMS: atom_id res chain seq x y z
N MET A 1 -30.46 -36.81 -19.47
CA MET A 1 -31.03 -38.05 -18.89
C MET A 1 -31.69 -37.69 -17.57
N ALA A 2 -32.93 -38.15 -17.40
CA ALA A 2 -33.87 -37.90 -16.30
C ALA A 2 -33.29 -38.29 -14.93
N CYS A 3 -33.45 -37.44 -13.90
CA CYS A 3 -34.48 -37.48 -12.83
C CYS A 3 -34.48 -38.77 -11.99
N THR A 4 -34.43 -38.63 -10.65
CA THR A 4 -35.51 -38.93 -9.69
C THR A 4 -35.03 -38.65 -8.26
N ASP A 5 -35.71 -37.74 -7.55
CA ASP A 5 -36.59 -37.99 -6.39
C ASP A 5 -35.83 -38.19 -5.06
N GLY A 6 -36.14 -37.52 -3.94
CA GLY A 6 -37.26 -36.67 -3.56
C GLY A 6 -37.43 -36.71 -2.03
N LYS A 7 -38.27 -35.79 -1.52
CA LYS A 7 -38.99 -35.81 -0.22
C LYS A 7 -38.23 -35.28 1.01
N THR A 8 -38.77 -34.40 1.88
CA THR A 8 -40.16 -33.92 2.09
C THR A 8 -40.23 -32.74 3.11
N PHE A 9 -40.93 -31.65 2.74
CA PHE A 9 -41.94 -30.82 3.47
C PHE A 9 -41.62 -30.08 4.80
N PRO A 10 -42.35 -28.98 5.20
CA PRO A 10 -43.72 -28.60 4.81
C PRO A 10 -43.99 -27.15 4.35
N PRO A 11 -45.25 -26.87 3.93
CA PRO A 11 -45.57 -25.91 2.88
C PRO A 11 -46.55 -24.78 3.28
N THR A 12 -46.57 -23.76 2.39
CA THR A 12 -47.74 -23.00 1.86
C THR A 12 -48.63 -22.15 2.76
N LEU A 13 -48.96 -20.93 2.27
CA LEU A 13 -50.28 -20.64 1.70
C LEU A 13 -50.34 -19.24 1.07
N ALA A 14 -50.14 -19.18 -0.25
CA ALA A 14 -50.93 -18.29 -1.09
C ALA A 14 -52.10 -19.13 -1.62
N GLN A 15 -53.32 -18.63 -1.43
CA GLN A 15 -54.63 -19.18 -1.86
C GLN A 15 -55.40 -20.10 -0.89
N CYS A 16 -56.00 -19.48 0.13
CA CYS A 16 -57.43 -19.69 0.42
C CYS A 16 -58.22 -18.72 -0.47
N TRP A 17 -58.83 -19.19 -1.56
CA TRP A 17 -60.22 -19.67 -1.64
C TRP A 17 -61.30 -18.61 -1.40
N ARG A 18 -61.89 -18.14 -2.51
CA ARG A 18 -63.24 -17.60 -2.59
C ARG A 18 -64.23 -18.77 -2.77
N LEU A 19 -65.03 -19.02 -1.74
CA LEU A 19 -66.37 -19.60 -1.71
C LEU A 19 -67.24 -18.43 -1.19
N LEU A 20 -68.34 -17.96 -1.79
CA LEU A 20 -69.48 -18.62 -2.41
C LEU A 20 -70.36 -17.58 -3.16
N PHE A 21 -71.11 -18.08 -4.17
CA PHE A 21 -72.21 -17.47 -4.96
C PHE A 21 -71.83 -16.53 -6.12
N ARG A 22 -71.94 -16.97 -7.41
CA ARG A 22 -73.14 -17.26 -8.27
C ARG A 22 -73.81 -15.95 -8.72
N ASN A 23 -74.22 -15.71 -9.98
CA ASN A 23 -74.58 -16.59 -11.09
C ASN A 23 -74.88 -15.74 -12.36
N VAL A 24 -74.72 -16.34 -13.56
CA VAL A 24 -75.57 -16.19 -14.79
C VAL A 24 -75.32 -15.07 -15.83
N SER A 25 -74.80 -15.51 -16.99
CA SER A 25 -75.23 -15.36 -18.41
C SER A 25 -75.41 -14.02 -19.16
N SER A 26 -74.76 -13.97 -20.33
CA SER A 26 -75.15 -13.55 -21.71
C SER A 26 -76.01 -12.32 -22.05
N CYS A 27 -75.61 -11.73 -23.18
CA CYS A 27 -76.40 -11.14 -24.29
C CYS A 27 -76.81 -9.65 -24.28
N VAL A 28 -76.36 -8.96 -25.35
CA VAL A 28 -77.15 -8.02 -26.21
C VAL A 28 -77.48 -6.66 -25.54
N GLN A 29 -77.20 -5.47 -26.08
CA GLN A 29 -77.57 -4.94 -27.39
C GLN A 29 -76.95 -3.54 -27.58
N THR A 30 -76.69 -3.22 -28.83
CA THR A 30 -76.66 -1.90 -29.46
C THR A 30 -77.66 -0.89 -28.87
N GLY A 31 -77.27 0.39 -28.73
CA GLY A 31 -78.25 1.48 -28.66
C GLY A 31 -77.76 2.81 -28.10
N CYS A 32 -77.63 3.80 -29.00
CA CYS A 32 -78.02 5.21 -28.88
C CYS A 32 -77.69 6.02 -27.61
N LEU A 33 -76.90 7.10 -27.75
CA LEU A 33 -77.36 8.48 -28.08
C LEU A 33 -78.13 9.15 -26.94
N ILE A 34 -77.44 9.99 -26.15
CA ILE A 34 -78.00 11.27 -25.69
C ILE A 34 -76.92 12.35 -25.85
N LEU A 35 -77.11 13.12 -26.93
CA LEU A 35 -76.69 14.50 -27.12
C LEU A 35 -77.30 15.40 -26.04
N GLY A 36 -76.59 16.44 -25.62
CA GLY A 36 -77.27 17.67 -25.22
C GLY A 36 -76.57 18.57 -24.21
N LEU A 37 -75.97 19.63 -24.75
CA LEU A 37 -75.89 20.99 -24.18
C LEU A 37 -74.70 21.33 -23.26
N SER A 38 -73.68 21.80 -23.97
CA SER A 38 -72.70 22.82 -23.61
C SER A 38 -73.28 24.12 -23.03
N ALA A 39 -72.72 24.55 -21.90
CA ALA A 39 -72.36 25.92 -21.52
C ALA A 39 -71.61 25.82 -20.18
N GLY A 40 -70.45 26.39 -19.90
CA GLY A 40 -69.48 27.23 -20.59
C GLY A 40 -68.32 27.43 -19.60
N GLY A 41 -67.11 27.72 -20.09
CA GLY A 41 -65.96 28.06 -19.25
C GLY A 41 -65.10 26.87 -18.82
N GLY A 42 -64.39 26.26 -19.77
CA GLY A 42 -63.17 25.52 -19.43
C GLY A 42 -62.13 26.52 -18.94
N PHE A 43 -61.95 26.59 -17.62
CA PHE A 43 -60.67 27.04 -17.06
C PHE A 43 -59.64 26.00 -17.51
N ALA A 44 -58.81 26.36 -18.48
CA ALA A 44 -57.54 25.68 -18.64
C ALA A 44 -56.81 25.87 -17.30
N ALA A 45 -56.69 24.80 -16.53
CA ALA A 45 -55.82 24.78 -15.37
C ALA A 45 -54.41 25.01 -15.90
N ASP A 46 -53.87 26.19 -15.62
CA ASP A 46 -52.48 26.52 -15.91
C ASP A 46 -51.63 25.53 -15.11
N GLU A 47 -51.03 24.58 -15.82
CA GLU A 47 -50.19 23.53 -15.25
C GLU A 47 -48.92 24.23 -14.75
N HIS A 48 -48.88 24.60 -13.46
CA HIS A 48 -47.79 25.37 -12.88
C HIS A 48 -46.49 24.56 -12.98
N ARG A 49 -45.72 24.81 -14.05
CA ARG A 49 -44.41 24.20 -14.25
C ARG A 49 -43.43 24.86 -13.29
N VAL A 50 -42.86 24.06 -12.39
CA VAL A 50 -41.84 24.52 -11.45
C VAL A 50 -40.69 25.17 -12.22
N GLN A 51 -40.20 26.33 -11.77
CA GLN A 51 -39.14 27.09 -12.41
C GLN A 51 -37.85 27.08 -11.60
N ILE A 52 -36.72 26.83 -12.28
CA ILE A 52 -35.38 26.93 -11.70
C ILE A 52 -34.55 27.92 -12.52
N ASP A 53 -34.16 29.03 -11.91
CA ASP A 53 -33.23 29.98 -12.49
C ASP A 53 -31.78 29.58 -12.15
N VAL A 54 -30.91 29.47 -13.14
CA VAL A 54 -29.51 29.04 -12.95
C VAL A 54 -28.59 30.16 -13.43
N ALA A 55 -27.97 30.88 -12.50
CA ALA A 55 -27.10 32.03 -12.77
C ALA A 55 -25.66 31.75 -12.31
N ILE A 56 -25.00 30.78 -12.94
CA ILE A 56 -23.68 30.24 -12.56
C ILE A 56 -22.57 30.71 -13.53
N PRO A 57 -21.28 30.66 -13.14
CA PRO A 57 -20.19 31.10 -14.02
C PRO A 57 -20.19 30.35 -15.35
N LYS A 58 -19.89 31.04 -16.46
CA LYS A 58 -19.60 30.40 -17.75
C LYS A 58 -18.25 29.70 -17.64
N ASP A 59 -18.34 28.44 -17.31
CA ASP A 59 -17.21 27.60 -17.02
C ASP A 59 -17.59 26.14 -17.30
N GLU A 60 -16.65 25.38 -17.86
CA GLU A 60 -16.89 24.03 -18.36
C GLU A 60 -17.39 23.05 -17.27
N PHE A 61 -17.13 23.34 -15.99
CA PHE A 61 -17.60 22.57 -14.83
C PHE A 61 -19.06 22.82 -14.52
N PHE A 62 -19.40 24.10 -14.42
CA PHE A 62 -20.73 24.56 -14.03
C PHE A 62 -21.72 24.43 -15.19
N ASP A 63 -21.25 24.47 -16.44
CA ASP A 63 -22.07 24.26 -17.63
C ASP A 63 -22.72 22.86 -17.70
N GLN A 64 -22.20 21.86 -16.95
CA GLN A 64 -22.82 20.52 -16.84
C GLN A 64 -24.00 20.47 -15.85
N ALA A 65 -24.17 21.48 -15.00
CA ALA A 65 -25.27 21.52 -14.03
C ALA A 65 -26.63 21.63 -14.74
N THR A 66 -26.75 22.56 -15.70
CA THR A 66 -28.01 22.81 -16.41
C THR A 66 -28.49 21.61 -17.25
N PRO A 67 -27.66 20.93 -18.07
CA PRO A 67 -28.07 19.73 -18.80
C PRO A 67 -28.50 18.58 -17.87
N ARG A 68 -27.82 18.40 -16.73
CA ARG A 68 -28.14 17.34 -15.76
C ARG A 68 -29.46 17.58 -15.06
N LEU A 69 -29.69 18.80 -14.58
CA LEU A 69 -30.97 19.18 -14.00
C LEU A 69 -32.09 19.03 -15.04
N ASN A 70 -31.86 19.44 -16.29
CA ASN A 70 -32.84 19.25 -17.39
C ASN A 70 -33.14 17.77 -17.66
N GLN A 71 -32.15 16.89 -17.54
CA GLN A 71 -32.33 15.46 -17.71
C GLN A 71 -33.07 14.83 -16.52
N ALA A 72 -32.66 15.15 -15.29
CA ALA A 72 -33.24 14.62 -14.06
C ALA A 72 -34.69 15.07 -13.85
N LEU A 73 -35.03 16.28 -14.30
CA LEU A 73 -36.33 16.91 -14.10
C LEU A 73 -37.15 17.01 -15.40
N LYS A 74 -36.82 16.16 -16.39
CA LYS A 74 -37.39 16.22 -17.74
C LYS A 74 -38.91 16.14 -17.72
N GLY A 75 -39.56 17.21 -18.16
CA GLY A 75 -41.03 17.29 -18.29
C GLY A 75 -41.76 17.77 -17.03
N SER A 76 -41.06 17.92 -15.90
CA SER A 76 -41.64 18.35 -14.61
C SER A 76 -41.23 19.78 -14.22
N VAL A 77 -40.12 20.29 -14.76
CA VAL A 77 -39.53 21.58 -14.37
C VAL A 77 -39.03 22.35 -15.60
N GLN A 78 -39.18 23.67 -15.60
CA GLN A 78 -38.58 24.59 -16.55
C GLN A 78 -37.29 25.19 -15.96
N ILE A 79 -36.18 25.03 -16.67
CA ILE A 79 -34.87 25.57 -16.24
C ILE A 79 -34.49 26.76 -17.13
N ASN A 80 -34.29 27.92 -16.51
CA ASN A 80 -33.87 29.14 -17.18
C ASN A 80 -32.38 29.39 -16.92
N LYS A 81 -31.54 29.30 -17.97
CA LYS A 81 -30.12 29.68 -17.87
C LYS A 81 -30.01 31.21 -17.92
N MET A 82 -29.42 31.81 -16.89
CA MET A 82 -29.18 33.25 -16.77
C MET A 82 -27.68 33.55 -16.84
N ASP A 83 -27.31 34.78 -17.21
CA ASP A 83 -25.91 35.22 -17.09
C ASP A 83 -25.55 35.42 -15.61
N ILE A 84 -24.31 35.14 -15.24
CA ILE A 84 -23.81 35.31 -13.87
C ILE A 84 -23.92 36.77 -13.40
N THR A 85 -23.84 37.75 -14.31
CA THR A 85 -24.06 39.16 -13.95
C THR A 85 -25.49 39.43 -13.47
N SER A 86 -26.44 38.57 -13.84
CA SER A 86 -27.83 38.58 -13.38
C SER A 86 -28.08 37.71 -12.15
N ALA A 87 -27.05 37.20 -11.44
CA ALA A 87 -27.25 36.42 -10.22
C ALA A 87 -28.07 37.16 -9.15
N ARG A 88 -27.89 38.48 -9.03
CA ARG A 88 -28.70 39.33 -8.15
C ARG A 88 -30.17 39.38 -8.57
N GLU A 89 -30.43 39.40 -9.87
CA GLU A 89 -31.78 39.34 -10.43
C GLU A 89 -32.43 37.99 -10.11
N ALA A 90 -31.72 36.87 -10.27
CA ALA A 90 -32.19 35.54 -9.89
C ALA A 90 -32.57 35.44 -8.40
N ILE A 91 -31.74 36.01 -7.51
CA ILE A 91 -32.06 36.09 -6.07
C ILE A 91 -33.34 36.91 -5.82
N GLN A 92 -33.53 38.03 -6.54
CA GLN A 92 -34.73 38.84 -6.41
C GLN A 92 -35.98 38.14 -6.95
N ARG A 93 -35.86 37.40 -8.06
CA ARG A 93 -36.96 36.61 -8.63
C ARG A 93 -37.43 35.55 -7.65
N VAL A 94 -36.51 34.83 -6.98
CA VAL A 94 -36.91 33.81 -5.98
C VAL A 94 -37.52 34.46 -4.74
N GLN A 95 -37.01 35.61 -4.26
CA GLN A 95 -37.62 36.35 -3.15
C GLN A 95 -39.06 36.81 -3.45
N LYS A 96 -39.30 37.27 -4.66
CA LYS A 96 -40.64 37.68 -5.13
C LYS A 96 -41.55 36.48 -5.43
N GLY A 97 -41.00 35.25 -5.48
CA GLY A 97 -41.73 34.04 -5.87
C GLY A 97 -42.04 33.99 -7.36
N GLU A 98 -41.23 34.65 -8.19
CA GLU A 98 -41.27 34.62 -9.66
C GLU A 98 -40.53 33.39 -10.23
N THR A 99 -39.69 32.73 -9.44
CA THR A 99 -39.08 31.41 -9.70
C THR A 99 -39.11 30.59 -8.40
N ASP A 100 -39.14 29.26 -8.50
CA ASP A 100 -39.24 28.38 -7.32
C ASP A 100 -37.89 28.11 -6.67
N VAL A 101 -36.86 27.91 -7.49
CA VAL A 101 -35.46 27.74 -7.04
C VAL A 101 -34.54 28.66 -7.86
N ALA A 102 -33.49 29.16 -7.23
CA ALA A 102 -32.37 29.83 -7.90
C ALA A 102 -31.03 29.21 -7.47
N ILE A 103 -30.18 28.86 -8.44
CA ILE A 103 -28.80 28.42 -8.17
C ILE A 103 -27.86 29.57 -8.50
N VAL A 104 -27.18 30.09 -7.49
CA VAL A 104 -26.40 31.33 -7.57
C VAL A 104 -25.05 31.23 -6.85
N PRO A 105 -24.04 32.05 -7.21
CA PRO A 105 -22.79 32.15 -6.46
C PRO A 105 -23.03 32.64 -5.04
N VAL A 106 -22.29 32.08 -4.08
CA VAL A 106 -22.32 32.55 -2.68
C VAL A 106 -21.91 34.02 -2.56
N SER A 107 -21.05 34.50 -3.46
CA SER A 107 -20.63 35.90 -3.55
C SER A 107 -21.76 36.86 -3.92
N ALA A 108 -22.71 36.41 -4.75
CA ALA A 108 -23.90 37.18 -5.10
C ALA A 108 -24.95 37.14 -3.98
N LEU A 109 -25.04 36.01 -3.25
CA LEU A 109 -25.92 35.89 -2.09
C LEU A 109 -25.44 36.76 -0.92
N ALA A 110 -24.12 36.90 -0.74
CA ALA A 110 -23.52 37.75 0.29
C ALA A 110 -23.92 39.23 0.19
N ASP A 111 -24.25 39.70 -1.02
CA ASP A 111 -24.78 41.05 -1.29
C ASP A 111 -26.17 41.29 -0.67
N VAL A 112 -26.90 40.21 -0.36
CA VAL A 112 -28.26 40.21 0.22
C VAL A 112 -28.25 39.70 1.67
N ILE A 113 -27.39 38.73 1.95
CA ILE A 113 -27.23 38.05 3.23
C ILE A 113 -25.75 38.09 3.64
N PRO A 114 -25.31 39.13 4.37
CA PRO A 114 -23.89 39.37 4.64
C PRO A 114 -23.12 38.19 5.26
N GLY A 115 -23.77 37.30 6.02
CA GLY A 115 -23.14 36.11 6.60
C GLY A 115 -22.49 35.18 5.57
N PHE A 116 -23.03 35.11 4.35
CA PHE A 116 -22.45 34.30 3.26
C PHE A 116 -21.11 34.86 2.74
N GLY A 117 -20.77 36.11 3.09
CA GLY A 117 -19.46 36.69 2.79
C GLY A 117 -18.31 35.93 3.44
N ILE A 118 -18.57 35.00 4.37
CA ILE A 118 -17.55 34.13 4.97
C ILE A 118 -16.80 33.30 3.92
N TYR A 119 -17.47 32.89 2.85
CA TYR A 119 -16.89 32.08 1.77
C TYR A 119 -15.91 32.85 0.87
N ASP A 120 -16.04 34.18 0.83
CA ASP A 120 -15.16 35.06 0.06
C ASP A 120 -14.10 35.76 0.91
N LEU A 121 -14.16 35.62 2.24
CA LEU A 121 -13.22 36.23 3.17
C LEU A 121 -11.88 35.48 3.12
N PRO A 122 -10.75 36.13 2.75
CA PRO A 122 -9.47 35.43 2.70
C PRO A 122 -9.03 34.89 4.06
N PHE A 123 -8.56 33.64 4.08
CA PHE A 123 -8.06 32.89 5.25
C PHE A 123 -9.10 32.77 6.38
N SER A 124 -10.39 32.74 6.01
CA SER A 124 -11.50 32.56 6.94
C SER A 124 -11.75 31.11 7.36
N PHE A 125 -11.24 30.15 6.59
CA PHE A 125 -11.34 28.71 6.87
C PHE A 125 -9.97 28.15 7.23
N ALA A 126 -9.93 27.24 8.21
CA ALA A 126 -8.73 26.46 8.51
C ALA A 126 -8.31 25.64 7.29
N GLU A 127 -7.00 25.38 7.14
CA GLU A 127 -6.41 24.66 6.01
C GLU A 127 -6.84 23.18 6.00
N LYS A 128 -8.07 22.92 5.56
CA LYS A 128 -8.51 21.62 5.08
C LYS A 128 -8.25 21.55 3.58
N LYS A 129 -8.07 20.34 3.04
CA LYS A 129 -8.27 20.15 1.61
C LYS A 129 -9.72 20.59 1.31
N PRO A 130 -9.96 21.52 0.35
CA PRO A 130 -11.28 22.13 0.17
C PRO A 130 -12.41 21.12 -0.10
N ASP A 131 -12.09 19.95 -0.66
CA ASP A 131 -12.97 18.80 -0.86
C ASP A 131 -13.55 18.24 0.45
N ASP A 132 -12.75 18.14 1.51
CA ASP A 132 -13.21 17.70 2.84
C ASP A 132 -14.15 18.73 3.48
N PHE A 133 -13.94 20.02 3.19
CA PHE A 133 -14.75 21.10 3.73
C PHE A 133 -16.16 21.09 3.14
N PHE A 134 -16.29 21.18 1.82
CA PHE A 134 -17.61 21.31 1.17
C PHE A 134 -18.44 20.03 1.19
N THR A 135 -17.80 18.86 1.20
CA THR A 135 -18.54 17.58 1.35
C THR A 135 -19.05 17.34 2.77
N SER A 136 -18.51 18.05 3.78
CA SER A 136 -18.92 17.92 5.19
C SER A 136 -19.65 19.14 5.75
N TRP A 137 -19.61 20.28 5.05
CA TRP A 137 -20.21 21.53 5.53
C TRP A 137 -21.69 21.60 5.15
N GLN A 138 -22.54 21.22 6.10
CA GLN A 138 -23.94 21.64 6.08
C GLN A 138 -24.03 23.14 6.38
N LEU A 139 -25.00 23.82 5.80
CA LEU A 139 -25.33 25.20 6.14
C LEU A 139 -25.56 25.32 7.65
N LYS A 140 -24.71 26.11 8.31
CA LYS A 140 -24.78 26.31 9.76
C LYS A 140 -26.11 26.95 10.18
N PRO A 141 -26.62 26.67 11.39
CA PRO A 141 -27.88 27.22 11.89
C PRO A 141 -27.97 28.75 11.78
N GLU A 142 -26.86 29.46 11.97
CA GLU A 142 -26.77 30.91 11.91
C GLU A 142 -26.99 31.43 10.47
N LEU A 143 -26.40 30.76 9.47
CA LEU A 143 -26.59 31.10 8.05
C LEU A 143 -28.01 30.76 7.58
N SER A 144 -28.55 29.63 8.02
CA SER A 144 -29.95 29.26 7.79
C SER A 144 -30.92 30.26 8.43
N THR A 145 -30.63 30.74 9.64
CA THR A 145 -31.45 31.77 10.30
C THR A 145 -31.44 33.08 9.52
N GLN A 146 -30.28 33.49 8.98
CA GLN A 146 -30.20 34.69 8.14
C GLN A 146 -30.96 34.53 6.82
N LEU A 147 -30.89 33.35 6.18
CA LEU A 147 -31.71 32.99 5.01
C LEU A 147 -33.21 33.11 5.32
N ASN A 148 -33.65 32.46 6.39
CA ASN A 148 -35.06 32.43 6.79
C ASN A 148 -35.58 33.85 7.09
N SER A 149 -34.75 34.73 7.66
CA SER A 149 -35.10 36.13 7.90
C SER A 149 -35.41 36.93 6.62
N LYS A 150 -34.97 36.43 5.47
CA LYS A 150 -35.26 36.99 4.13
C LYS A 150 -36.34 36.20 3.39
N GLY A 151 -37.03 35.28 4.07
CA GLY A 151 -38.03 34.40 3.46
C GLY A 151 -37.45 33.38 2.49
N LEU A 152 -36.16 33.06 2.64
CA LEU A 152 -35.45 32.12 1.79
C LEU A 152 -34.94 30.94 2.61
N SER A 153 -34.77 29.81 1.96
CA SER A 153 -34.06 28.63 2.45
C SER A 153 -33.10 28.13 1.38
N ALA A 154 -32.28 27.14 1.72
CA ALA A 154 -31.33 26.52 0.81
C ALA A 154 -31.58 25.02 0.64
N LEU A 155 -31.39 24.50 -0.58
CA LEU A 155 -31.48 23.08 -0.92
C LEU A 155 -30.07 22.51 -1.05
N GLY A 156 -29.75 21.54 -0.18
CA GLY A 156 -28.43 20.91 -0.18
C GLY A 156 -27.35 21.74 0.51
N GLY A 157 -26.09 21.51 0.10
CA GLY A 157 -24.92 22.20 0.64
C GLY A 157 -24.48 23.39 -0.22
N VAL A 158 -23.27 23.88 0.06
CA VAL A 158 -22.59 24.82 -0.85
C VAL A 158 -21.76 23.99 -1.83
N TRP A 159 -22.00 24.19 -3.12
CA TRP A 159 -21.32 23.46 -4.18
C TRP A 159 -19.90 23.99 -4.31
N TYR A 160 -18.90 23.12 -4.33
CA TYR A 160 -17.50 23.56 -4.40
C TYR A 160 -17.16 24.20 -5.73
N GLY A 161 -16.53 25.38 -5.70
CA GLY A 161 -16.15 26.15 -6.89
C GLY A 161 -14.66 26.35 -7.12
N GLY A 162 -13.80 25.58 -6.44
CA GLY A 162 -12.35 25.64 -6.61
C GLY A 162 -11.66 26.65 -5.68
N VAL A 163 -10.38 26.40 -5.38
CA VAL A 163 -9.57 27.28 -4.54
C VAL A 163 -8.94 28.38 -5.39
N ARG A 164 -8.76 29.57 -4.77
CA ARG A 164 -8.20 30.75 -5.42
C ARG A 164 -6.71 30.89 -5.12
N VAL A 165 -5.93 31.11 -6.18
CA VAL A 165 -4.49 31.34 -6.19
C VAL A 165 -4.17 32.66 -6.88
N ILE A 166 -2.91 33.11 -6.79
CA ILE A 166 -2.46 34.33 -7.46
C ILE A 166 -1.44 33.97 -8.54
N ALA A 167 -1.77 34.26 -9.79
CA ALA A 167 -0.89 34.10 -10.94
C ALA A 167 -0.13 35.39 -11.23
N SER A 168 1.15 35.33 -11.57
CA SER A 168 2.00 36.49 -11.85
C SER A 168 3.08 36.19 -12.90
N GLN A 169 3.64 37.23 -13.51
CA GLN A 169 4.74 37.10 -14.48
C GLN A 169 6.13 37.22 -13.83
N VAL A 170 6.18 37.63 -12.57
CA VAL A 170 7.39 37.85 -11.75
C VAL A 170 7.20 37.06 -10.45
N PRO A 171 8.24 36.45 -9.86
CA PRO A 171 8.06 35.67 -8.64
C PRO A 171 7.58 36.56 -7.49
N ARG A 172 6.43 36.19 -6.89
CA ARG A 172 5.87 36.87 -5.71
C ARG A 172 5.33 35.80 -4.75
N ARG A 173 5.86 35.70 -3.54
CA ARG A 173 5.54 34.65 -2.56
C ARG A 173 4.91 35.23 -1.28
N SER A 174 5.52 36.25 -0.70
CA SER A 174 5.05 36.91 0.51
C SER A 174 4.19 38.15 0.18
N PRO A 175 3.42 38.68 1.15
CA PRO A 175 2.72 39.95 0.98
C PRO A 175 3.59 41.10 0.47
N GLU A 176 4.83 41.21 0.98
CA GLU A 176 5.75 42.28 0.62
C GLU A 176 6.12 42.26 -0.87
N ASP A 177 6.17 41.06 -1.47
CA ASP A 177 6.44 40.89 -2.90
C ASP A 177 5.33 41.49 -3.79
N PHE A 178 4.16 41.83 -3.24
CA PHE A 178 3.05 42.43 -3.98
C PHE A 178 2.95 43.95 -3.81
N LYS A 179 3.87 44.58 -3.08
CA LYS A 179 3.89 46.03 -2.90
C LYS A 179 3.94 46.77 -4.25
N ASP A 180 3.09 47.78 -4.38
CA ASP A 180 2.92 48.63 -5.57
C ASP A 180 2.48 47.87 -6.86
N SER A 181 2.13 46.59 -6.75
CA SER A 181 1.63 45.78 -7.86
C SER A 181 0.13 45.96 -8.09
N THR A 182 -0.34 45.73 -9.31
CA THR A 182 -1.77 45.67 -9.63
C THR A 182 -2.25 44.23 -9.67
N ILE A 183 -3.14 43.85 -8.73
CA ILE A 183 -3.79 42.53 -8.71
C ILE A 183 -5.21 42.67 -9.29
N ALA A 184 -5.44 42.01 -10.44
CA ALA A 184 -6.76 41.95 -11.06
C ALA A 184 -7.58 40.77 -10.54
N PHE A 185 -8.91 40.94 -10.47
CA PHE A 185 -9.84 39.87 -10.10
C PHE A 185 -11.20 40.06 -10.77
N SER A 186 -11.95 38.96 -10.90
CA SER A 186 -13.19 38.90 -11.69
C SER A 186 -14.31 39.78 -11.12
N ASN A 187 -15.12 40.37 -12.00
CA ASN A 187 -16.31 41.14 -11.64
C ASN A 187 -17.39 40.32 -10.90
N ASN A 188 -17.35 39.00 -11.04
CA ASN A 188 -18.23 38.04 -10.38
C ASN A 188 -17.78 37.69 -8.95
N SER A 189 -16.62 38.19 -8.54
CA SER A 189 -16.11 38.03 -7.17
C SER A 189 -16.75 39.05 -6.22
N TYR A 190 -16.80 38.70 -4.93
CA TYR A 190 -17.41 39.54 -3.90
C TYR A 190 -16.72 40.91 -3.78
N LYS A 191 -17.48 41.92 -3.32
CA LYS A 191 -17.01 43.32 -3.24
C LYS A 191 -15.89 43.55 -2.22
N SER A 192 -15.65 42.61 -1.32
CA SER A 192 -14.70 42.79 -0.21
C SER A 192 -13.31 42.22 -0.46
N ILE A 193 -13.00 41.75 -1.66
CA ILE A 193 -11.63 41.35 -1.99
C ILE A 193 -10.80 42.62 -2.10
N ASP A 194 -9.87 42.78 -1.16
CA ASP A 194 -9.01 43.93 -1.05
C ASP A 194 -7.59 43.51 -0.63
N PHE A 195 -6.69 43.50 -1.59
CA PHE A 195 -5.27 43.21 -1.44
C PHE A 195 -4.44 44.47 -1.10
N SER A 196 -5.06 45.61 -0.79
CA SER A 196 -4.31 46.79 -0.33
C SER A 196 -3.54 46.55 0.97
N GLY A 197 -3.96 45.57 1.77
CA GLY A 197 -3.27 45.12 2.97
C GLY A 197 -1.87 44.54 2.69
N VAL A 198 -1.65 44.01 1.48
CA VAL A 198 -0.32 43.56 1.01
C VAL A 198 0.40 44.64 0.18
N GLY A 199 -0.08 45.88 0.23
CA GLY A 199 0.50 47.00 -0.53
C GLY A 199 0.16 46.98 -2.03
N ALA A 200 -0.75 46.12 -2.49
CA ALA A 200 -1.15 46.02 -3.89
C ALA A 200 -2.40 46.85 -4.21
N LYS A 201 -2.52 47.32 -5.46
CA LYS A 201 -3.74 47.91 -5.99
C LYS A 201 -4.66 46.82 -6.54
N SER A 202 -5.79 46.59 -5.87
CA SER A 202 -6.81 45.64 -6.34
C SER A 202 -7.69 46.27 -7.43
N VAL A 203 -7.87 45.57 -8.55
CA VAL A 203 -8.70 46.05 -9.67
C VAL A 203 -9.71 44.99 -10.10
N LYS A 204 -10.99 45.29 -9.90
CA LYS A 204 -12.11 44.48 -10.36
C LYS A 204 -12.38 44.75 -11.84
N MET A 205 -12.43 43.72 -12.69
CA MET A 205 -12.76 43.85 -14.13
C MET A 205 -13.39 42.57 -14.70
N ALA A 206 -13.93 42.63 -15.92
CA ALA A 206 -14.50 41.45 -16.58
C ALA A 206 -13.40 40.44 -16.97
N ASP A 207 -13.71 39.15 -16.97
CA ASP A 207 -12.73 38.08 -17.25
C ASP A 207 -12.07 38.23 -18.63
N ASP A 208 -12.83 38.69 -19.64
CA ASP A 208 -12.30 38.98 -20.97
C ASP A 208 -11.26 40.12 -20.95
N ASP A 209 -11.50 41.15 -20.14
CA ASP A 209 -10.55 42.26 -19.95
C ASP A 209 -9.31 41.81 -19.19
N ILE A 210 -9.45 40.91 -18.20
CA ILE A 210 -8.31 40.29 -17.50
C ILE A 210 -7.45 39.55 -18.50
N ALA A 211 -8.04 38.68 -19.32
CA ALA A 211 -7.30 37.88 -20.31
C ALA A 211 -6.57 38.77 -21.32
N TRP A 212 -7.19 39.87 -21.77
CA TRP A 212 -6.55 40.83 -22.66
C TRP A 212 -5.42 41.60 -21.95
N LYS A 213 -5.68 42.21 -20.79
CA LYS A 213 -4.67 42.99 -20.06
C LYS A 213 -3.50 42.14 -19.57
N TRP A 214 -3.75 40.88 -19.23
CA TRP A 214 -2.72 39.90 -18.90
C TRP A 214 -1.76 39.67 -20.06
N LYS A 215 -2.29 39.42 -21.26
CA LYS A 215 -1.48 39.25 -22.48
C LYS A 215 -0.69 40.50 -22.85
N GLU A 216 -1.26 41.67 -22.61
CA GLU A 216 -0.63 42.97 -22.89
C GLU A 216 0.34 43.43 -21.79
N GLY A 217 0.50 42.66 -20.69
CA GLY A 217 1.35 43.05 -19.57
C GLY A 217 0.89 44.30 -18.82
N LYS A 218 -0.42 44.60 -18.85
CA LYS A 218 -1.03 45.79 -18.22
C LYS A 218 -1.47 45.56 -16.77
N ILE A 219 -1.30 44.35 -16.25
CA ILE A 219 -1.59 43.93 -14.88
C ILE A 219 -0.47 43.02 -14.39
N ASP A 220 -0.10 43.14 -13.12
CA ASP A 220 1.07 42.45 -12.56
C ASP A 220 0.76 41.04 -12.05
N ALA A 221 -0.46 40.86 -11.55
CA ALA A 221 -0.96 39.59 -11.05
C ALA A 221 -2.47 39.47 -11.20
N VAL A 222 -2.98 38.24 -11.15
CA VAL A 222 -4.41 37.93 -11.25
C VAL A 222 -4.78 36.89 -10.21
N GLU A 223 -5.88 37.12 -9.50
CA GLU A 223 -6.52 36.12 -8.65
C GLU A 223 -7.41 35.20 -9.49
N VAL A 224 -7.13 33.89 -9.49
CA VAL A 224 -7.74 32.89 -10.37
C VAL A 224 -7.87 31.52 -9.68
N THR A 225 -8.66 30.59 -10.24
CA THR A 225 -8.59 29.18 -9.83
C THR A 225 -7.36 28.50 -10.44
N TRP A 226 -7.00 27.31 -9.95
CA TRP A 226 -5.94 26.50 -10.55
C TRP A 226 -6.19 26.15 -12.02
N ASP A 227 -7.43 25.80 -12.38
CA ASP A 227 -7.81 25.52 -13.76
C ASP A 227 -7.62 26.76 -14.66
N GLN A 228 -8.07 27.93 -14.21
CA GLN A 228 -7.86 29.20 -14.90
C GLN A 228 -6.37 29.55 -15.02
N ALA A 229 -5.58 29.35 -13.96
CA ALA A 229 -4.13 29.55 -13.98
C ALA A 229 -3.45 28.67 -15.05
N SER A 230 -3.85 27.40 -15.16
CA SER A 230 -3.28 26.47 -16.14
C SER A 230 -3.54 26.92 -17.59
N LYS A 231 -4.69 27.58 -17.83
CA LYS A 231 -5.07 28.16 -19.13
C LYS A 231 -4.36 29.48 -19.41
N LEU A 232 -4.14 30.31 -18.39
CA LEU A 232 -3.43 31.58 -18.49
C LEU A 232 -1.93 31.42 -18.73
N LYS A 233 -1.36 30.26 -18.38
CA LYS A 233 0.07 29.93 -18.50
C LYS A 233 0.99 31.03 -17.93
N PRO A 234 0.85 31.37 -16.65
CA PRO A 234 1.72 32.36 -16.01
C PRO A 234 3.16 31.85 -15.88
N ALA A 235 4.12 32.76 -15.71
CA ALA A 235 5.46 32.37 -15.30
C ALA A 235 5.51 31.88 -13.84
N PHE A 236 4.65 32.43 -12.96
CA PHE A 236 4.60 32.07 -11.53
C PHE A 236 3.17 31.92 -11.01
N VAL A 237 2.95 30.94 -10.12
CA VAL A 237 1.69 30.80 -9.36
C VAL A 237 2.00 30.73 -7.87
N THR A 238 1.55 31.73 -7.12
CA THR A 238 1.58 31.74 -5.65
C THR A 238 0.43 30.90 -5.12
N GLN A 239 0.74 29.82 -4.41
CA GLN A 239 -0.23 28.91 -3.81
C GLN A 239 -0.88 29.52 -2.55
N SER A 240 -1.39 30.74 -2.68
CA SER A 240 -1.99 31.47 -1.57
C SER A 240 -3.18 30.74 -0.95
N ASN A 241 -3.91 29.95 -1.77
CA ASN A 241 -5.08 29.15 -1.38
C ASN A 241 -6.02 29.92 -0.43
N HIS A 242 -6.13 31.23 -0.69
CA HIS A 242 -6.53 32.19 0.34
C HIS A 242 -8.04 32.20 0.53
N ARG A 243 -8.82 31.70 -0.43
CA ARG A 243 -10.26 31.52 -0.34
C ARG A 243 -10.70 30.53 -1.41
N PHE A 244 -11.99 30.23 -1.45
CA PHE A 244 -12.57 29.37 -2.49
C PHE A 244 -13.87 29.97 -3.03
N GLY A 245 -14.29 29.50 -4.21
CA GLY A 245 -15.61 29.80 -4.76
C GLY A 245 -16.66 28.78 -4.32
N GLY A 246 -17.94 29.15 -4.44
CA GLY A 246 -19.02 28.18 -4.28
C GLY A 246 -20.36 28.65 -4.84
N LEU A 247 -21.28 27.71 -5.04
CA LEU A 247 -22.66 27.98 -5.42
C LEU A 247 -23.62 27.49 -4.34
N VAL A 248 -24.82 28.05 -4.30
CA VAL A 248 -25.88 27.61 -3.40
C VAL A 248 -27.21 27.60 -4.15
N ALA A 249 -28.01 26.57 -3.94
CA ALA A 249 -29.39 26.51 -4.40
C ALA A 249 -30.28 27.10 -3.31
N ILE A 250 -31.00 28.17 -3.63
CA ILE A 250 -31.93 28.84 -2.71
C ILE A 250 -33.35 28.78 -3.24
N TYR A 251 -34.32 28.78 -2.34
CA TYR A 251 -35.74 28.77 -2.65
C TYR A 251 -36.52 29.62 -1.65
N LYS A 252 -37.77 29.93 -1.97
CA LYS A 252 -38.68 30.62 -1.06
C LYS A 252 -39.59 29.61 -0.36
N ASP A 253 -39.64 29.63 0.96
CA ASP A 253 -40.27 28.55 1.76
C ASP A 253 -41.73 28.29 1.41
N ASP A 254 -42.55 29.33 1.39
CA ASP A 254 -43.98 29.29 1.09
C ASP A 254 -44.27 28.82 -0.36
N LYS A 255 -43.37 29.10 -1.30
CA LYS A 255 -43.47 28.62 -2.69
C LYS A 255 -43.08 27.16 -2.82
N PHE A 256 -41.92 26.77 -2.27
CA PHE A 256 -41.42 25.40 -2.40
C PHE A 256 -42.28 24.40 -1.63
N THR A 257 -42.79 24.78 -0.45
CA THR A 257 -43.71 23.92 0.34
C THR A 257 -45.09 23.77 -0.31
N ALA A 258 -45.49 24.69 -1.20
CA ALA A 258 -46.72 24.57 -1.98
C ALA A 258 -46.60 23.59 -3.17
N LEU A 259 -45.38 23.15 -3.52
CA LEU A 259 -45.16 22.09 -4.51
C LEU A 259 -45.63 20.74 -3.98
N THR A 260 -45.89 19.78 -4.86
CA THR A 260 -46.24 18.43 -4.42
C THR A 260 -45.06 17.79 -3.67
N PRO A 261 -45.27 16.92 -2.66
CA PRO A 261 -44.17 16.23 -1.98
C PRO A 261 -43.25 15.46 -2.94
N GLN A 262 -43.81 14.96 -4.04
CA GLN A 262 -43.06 14.28 -5.09
C GLN A 262 -42.14 15.24 -5.85
N ASP A 263 -42.63 16.43 -6.21
CA ASP A 263 -41.81 17.43 -6.90
C ASP A 263 -40.71 17.97 -5.96
N GLN A 264 -41.03 18.23 -4.69
CA GLN A 264 -40.05 18.62 -3.69
C GLN A 264 -38.91 17.58 -3.56
N ALA A 265 -39.28 16.29 -3.46
CA ALA A 265 -38.31 15.21 -3.37
C ALA A 265 -37.46 15.07 -4.65
N ASN A 266 -38.10 15.13 -5.83
CA ASN A 266 -37.41 15.03 -7.11
C ASN A 266 -36.43 16.19 -7.33
N ILE A 267 -36.82 17.41 -6.98
CA ILE A 267 -35.98 18.60 -7.11
C ILE A 267 -34.80 18.54 -6.13
N ALA A 268 -35.07 18.22 -4.86
CA ALA A 268 -34.02 18.08 -3.85
C ALA A 268 -33.00 16.99 -4.24
N GLN A 269 -33.48 15.84 -4.72
CA GLN A 269 -32.61 14.77 -5.20
C GLN A 269 -31.77 15.23 -6.41
N ALA A 270 -32.39 15.84 -7.41
CA ALA A 270 -31.70 16.29 -8.61
C ALA A 270 -30.62 17.35 -8.30
N ILE A 271 -30.90 18.27 -7.37
CA ILE A 271 -29.95 19.29 -6.90
C ILE A 271 -28.78 18.62 -6.18
N ASN A 272 -29.02 17.71 -5.23
CA ASN A 272 -27.95 17.03 -4.48
C ASN A 272 -27.06 16.14 -5.36
N GLU A 273 -27.65 15.43 -6.32
CA GLU A 273 -26.90 14.61 -7.30
C GLU A 273 -26.05 15.49 -8.21
N THR A 274 -26.59 16.63 -8.64
CA THR A 274 -25.87 17.59 -9.47
C THR A 274 -24.74 18.27 -8.70
N GLU A 275 -24.98 18.67 -7.45
CA GLU A 275 -23.98 19.20 -6.53
C GLU A 275 -22.79 18.24 -6.38
N SER A 276 -23.09 16.97 -6.06
CA SER A 276 -22.08 15.93 -5.86
C SER A 276 -21.25 15.71 -7.13
N TYR A 277 -21.92 15.67 -8.29
CA TYR A 277 -21.24 15.51 -9.57
C TYR A 277 -20.36 16.70 -9.93
N VAL A 278 -20.88 17.93 -9.82
CA VAL A 278 -20.13 19.15 -10.15
C VAL A 278 -18.93 19.29 -9.22
N THR A 279 -19.13 19.11 -7.92
CA THR A 279 -18.06 19.14 -6.90
C THR A 279 -16.95 18.14 -7.22
N ALA A 280 -17.29 16.87 -7.49
CA ALA A 280 -16.30 15.85 -7.83
C ALA A 280 -15.49 16.20 -9.10
N ASN A 281 -16.13 16.79 -10.12
CA ASN A 281 -15.44 17.18 -11.35
C ASN A 281 -14.54 18.40 -11.19
N VAL A 282 -14.97 19.39 -10.40
CA VAL A 282 -14.15 20.56 -10.04
C VAL A 282 -12.87 20.07 -9.35
N ILE A 283 -12.99 19.20 -8.34
CA ILE A 283 -11.84 18.60 -7.63
C ILE A 283 -10.92 17.84 -8.59
N ALA A 284 -11.48 16.98 -9.44
CA ALA A 284 -10.70 16.15 -10.36
C ALA A 284 -9.91 16.96 -11.39
N ARG A 285 -10.42 18.10 -11.86
CA ARG A 285 -9.64 18.96 -12.76
C ARG A 285 -8.73 19.93 -12.03
N GLU A 286 -9.12 20.44 -10.87
CA GLU A 286 -8.22 21.24 -10.04
C GLU A 286 -6.96 20.44 -9.71
N THR A 287 -7.11 19.16 -9.35
CA THR A 287 -6.00 18.22 -9.15
C THR A 287 -5.13 18.07 -10.42
N ARG A 288 -5.76 17.97 -11.59
CA ARG A 288 -5.05 17.92 -12.88
C ARG A 288 -4.35 19.23 -13.22
N ALA A 289 -4.96 20.37 -12.95
CA ALA A 289 -4.41 21.70 -13.23
C ALA A 289 -3.23 22.01 -12.31
N ILE A 290 -3.34 21.65 -11.02
CA ILE A 290 -2.23 21.67 -10.06
C ILE A 290 -1.08 20.81 -10.58
N SER A 291 -1.34 19.56 -10.97
CA SER A 291 -0.32 18.68 -11.53
C SER A 291 0.31 19.27 -12.79
N THR A 292 -0.51 19.82 -13.69
CA THR A 292 -0.04 20.44 -14.94
C THR A 292 0.89 21.62 -14.65
N ILE A 293 0.56 22.46 -13.68
CA ILE A 293 1.41 23.59 -13.27
C ILE A 293 2.66 23.11 -12.54
N GLN A 294 2.56 22.10 -11.67
CA GLN A 294 3.70 21.54 -10.93
C GLN A 294 4.74 20.89 -11.86
N PHE A 295 4.30 20.23 -12.93
CA PHE A 295 5.18 19.59 -13.92
C PHE A 295 5.48 20.48 -15.15
N SER A 296 4.99 21.73 -15.17
CA SER A 296 5.25 22.67 -16.25
C SER A 296 6.74 23.06 -16.28
N ARG A 297 7.31 23.18 -17.49
CA ARG A 297 8.63 23.80 -17.68
C ARG A 297 8.57 25.32 -17.76
N ASP A 298 7.38 25.86 -18.02
CA ASP A 298 7.16 27.28 -18.32
C ASP A 298 6.53 28.04 -17.14
N THR A 299 6.07 27.34 -16.10
CA THR A 299 5.40 27.92 -14.92
C THR A 299 6.03 27.39 -13.64
N ALA A 300 6.47 28.28 -12.76
CA ALA A 300 6.97 27.95 -11.43
C ALA A 300 5.86 28.10 -10.38
N SER A 301 5.61 27.06 -9.61
CA SER A 301 4.69 27.13 -8.47
C SER A 301 5.43 27.55 -7.20
N LEU A 302 4.96 28.61 -6.55
CA LEU A 302 5.50 29.17 -5.32
C LEU A 302 4.61 28.73 -4.16
N ASN A 303 5.05 27.71 -3.43
CA ASN A 303 4.38 27.31 -2.20
C ASN A 303 4.55 28.39 -1.11
N ILE A 304 3.56 28.50 -0.22
CA ILE A 304 3.65 29.33 1.00
C ILE A 304 3.62 28.37 2.20
N ASP A 305 4.55 28.57 3.13
CA ASP A 305 4.52 27.88 4.43
C ASP A 305 3.58 28.63 5.40
N GLU A 306 3.39 28.09 6.60
CA GLU A 306 2.49 28.70 7.58
C GLU A 306 3.00 30.07 8.07
N VAL A 307 4.31 30.30 8.10
CA VAL A 307 4.90 31.59 8.47
C VAL A 307 4.51 32.66 7.45
N VAL A 308 4.70 32.38 6.15
CA VAL A 308 4.29 33.27 5.07
C VAL A 308 2.77 33.41 5.04
N ARG A 309 2.02 32.34 5.32
CA ARG A 309 0.56 32.40 5.41
C ARG A 309 0.08 33.31 6.54
N GLU A 310 0.71 33.28 7.70
CA GLU A 310 0.36 34.18 8.80
C GLU A 310 0.70 35.63 8.42
N GLN A 311 1.79 35.88 7.69
CA GLN A 311 2.05 37.21 7.11
C GLN A 311 0.91 37.66 6.20
N TRP A 312 0.37 36.77 5.36
CA TRP A 312 -0.80 37.06 4.52
C TRP A 312 -2.05 37.37 5.35
N ARG A 313 -2.27 36.63 6.45
CA ARG A 313 -3.39 36.85 7.38
C ARG A 313 -3.28 38.20 8.06
N ASP A 314 -2.12 38.51 8.62
CA ASP A 314 -1.82 39.77 9.29
C ASP A 314 -1.98 40.97 8.34
N ALA A 315 -1.38 40.87 7.15
CA ALA A 315 -1.44 41.92 6.14
C ALA A 315 -2.88 42.22 5.69
N LEU A 316 -3.72 41.19 5.54
CA LEU A 316 -5.10 41.35 5.10
C LEU A 316 -6.09 41.59 6.26
N ASN A 317 -5.72 41.35 7.52
CA ASN A 317 -6.62 41.49 8.66
C ASN A 317 -7.20 42.92 8.76
N ALA A 318 -6.35 43.93 8.55
CA ALA A 318 -6.75 45.34 8.63
C ALA A 318 -7.75 45.72 7.53
N THR A 319 -7.60 45.22 6.31
CA THR A 319 -8.52 45.50 5.19
C THR A 319 -9.83 44.73 5.32
N GLN A 320 -9.82 43.61 6.06
CA GLN A 320 -10.98 42.75 6.26
C GLN A 320 -11.86 43.12 7.46
N ALA A 321 -11.41 43.98 8.39
CA ALA A 321 -12.11 44.25 9.64
C ALA A 321 -13.59 44.68 9.47
N LYS A 322 -13.86 45.57 8.51
CA LYS A 322 -15.24 46.01 8.18
C LYS A 322 -16.10 44.86 7.63
N THR A 323 -15.49 44.00 6.81
CA THR A 323 -16.15 42.82 6.23
C THR A 323 -16.48 41.80 7.30
N ILE A 324 -15.54 41.51 8.20
CA ILE A 324 -15.71 40.63 9.37
C ILE A 324 -16.88 41.11 10.23
N SER A 325 -16.95 42.42 10.50
CA SER A 325 -18.05 43.01 11.26
C SER A 325 -19.40 42.86 10.58
N ASN A 326 -19.45 42.93 9.24
CA ASN A 326 -20.69 42.75 8.48
C ASN A 326 -21.15 41.29 8.39
N ILE A 327 -20.19 40.34 8.30
CA ILE A 327 -20.47 38.90 8.31
C ILE A 327 -20.98 38.46 9.69
N GLY A 328 -20.39 39.01 10.75
CA GLY A 328 -20.67 38.65 12.14
C GLY A 328 -19.52 37.87 12.75
N ASN A 329 -19.00 38.37 13.88
CA ASN A 329 -17.83 37.82 14.55
C ASN A 329 -17.99 36.35 14.97
N GLN A 330 -19.22 35.91 15.31
CA GLN A 330 -19.49 34.52 15.64
C GLN A 330 -19.30 33.60 14.43
N ILE A 331 -19.90 33.93 13.27
CA ILE A 331 -19.76 33.15 12.04
C ILE A 331 -18.28 33.07 11.62
N VAL A 332 -17.55 34.19 11.71
CA VAL A 332 -16.12 34.23 11.42
C VAL A 332 -15.33 33.40 12.43
N SER A 333 -15.63 33.53 13.72
CA SER A 333 -14.98 32.75 14.79
C SER A 333 -15.24 31.26 14.64
N GLU A 334 -16.43 30.85 14.20
CA GLU A 334 -16.77 29.43 14.04
C GLU A 334 -16.32 28.85 12.68
N ALA A 335 -16.05 29.69 11.69
CA ALA A 335 -15.40 29.27 10.45
C ALA A 335 -13.89 29.13 10.62
N LYS A 336 -13.29 30.00 11.47
CA LYS A 336 -11.89 29.95 11.89
C LYS A 336 -11.64 28.88 12.96
N ALA A 337 -12.57 28.69 13.89
CA ALA A 337 -12.59 27.53 14.76
C ALA A 337 -12.92 26.32 13.87
N GLN A 338 -12.20 25.22 14.04
CA GLN A 338 -12.54 24.04 13.26
C GLN A 338 -13.99 23.65 13.55
N PRO A 339 -14.81 23.37 12.51
CA PRO A 339 -16.14 22.83 12.75
C PRO A 339 -15.98 21.53 13.52
N SER A 340 -16.63 21.45 14.69
CA SER A 340 -16.92 20.19 15.35
C SER A 340 -17.77 19.36 14.40
N GLN A 341 -17.10 18.50 13.63
CA GLN A 341 -17.74 17.48 12.84
C GLN A 341 -18.42 16.51 13.81
N ASP A 342 -19.61 16.01 13.45
CA ASP A 342 -19.97 14.66 13.84
C ASP A 342 -18.74 13.76 13.61
N LEU A 343 -18.21 13.18 14.68
CA LEU A 343 -16.85 12.68 14.80
C LEU A 343 -16.48 11.66 13.71
N LYS A 344 -16.01 12.16 12.56
CA LYS A 344 -15.15 11.40 11.66
C LYS A 344 -13.81 11.24 12.37
N LEU A 345 -13.37 9.99 12.53
CA LEU A 345 -12.06 9.69 13.09
C LEU A 345 -10.99 10.29 12.17
N ALA A 346 -9.91 10.81 12.76
CA ALA A 346 -8.78 11.34 12.01
C ALA A 346 -8.24 10.26 11.06
N THR A 347 -7.72 10.67 9.90
CA THR A 347 -6.83 9.79 9.13
C THR A 347 -5.66 9.42 10.03
N VAL A 348 -5.45 8.13 10.24
CA VAL A 348 -4.40 7.61 11.12
C VAL A 348 -3.26 7.07 10.26
N SER A 349 -2.03 7.35 10.68
CA SER A 349 -0.83 6.89 9.98
C SER A 349 0.14 6.23 10.94
N TRP A 350 0.88 5.25 10.43
CA TRP A 350 2.10 4.78 11.07
C TRP A 350 3.17 5.83 10.92
N ASN A 351 3.88 6.12 12.01
CA ASN A 351 5.03 7.00 12.04
C ASN A 351 6.18 6.26 12.72
N ALA A 352 7.37 6.27 12.14
CA ALA A 352 8.53 5.64 12.71
C ALA A 352 9.79 6.47 12.51
N TRP A 353 10.68 6.42 13.49
CA TRP A 353 11.99 7.06 13.41
C TRP A 353 13.00 6.33 14.28
N PHE A 354 14.27 6.63 14.06
CA PHE A 354 15.36 6.22 14.93
C PHE A 354 15.84 7.44 15.70
N GLU A 355 16.16 7.28 16.97
CA GLU A 355 16.70 8.37 17.78
C GLU A 355 17.87 7.90 18.65
N SER A 356 18.81 8.80 18.92
CA SER A 356 19.88 8.58 19.90
C SER A 356 19.99 9.80 20.78
N SER A 357 19.89 9.61 22.10
CA SER A 357 19.87 10.71 23.09
C SER A 357 18.82 11.80 22.82
N GLY A 358 17.71 11.43 22.14
CA GLY A 358 16.61 12.34 21.80
C GLY A 358 16.72 12.99 20.42
N ASP A 359 17.85 12.84 19.73
CA ASP A 359 18.06 13.36 18.38
C ASP A 359 17.66 12.33 17.33
N VAL A 360 16.83 12.75 16.36
CA VAL A 360 16.35 11.89 15.28
C VAL A 360 17.47 11.63 14.28
N ALA A 361 17.71 10.35 14.00
CA ALA A 361 18.73 9.89 13.08
C ALA A 361 18.09 9.44 11.75
N ALA A 362 18.30 10.23 10.70
CA ALA A 362 17.98 9.85 9.32
C ALA A 362 18.95 8.79 8.77
N VAL A 363 20.15 8.68 9.36
CA VAL A 363 21.18 7.71 9.00
C VAL A 363 21.78 7.16 10.28
N LEU A 364 21.92 5.85 10.38
CA LEU A 364 22.49 5.21 11.56
C LEU A 364 24.01 5.03 11.41
N ALA A 365 24.73 5.17 12.52
CA ALA A 365 26.14 4.87 12.60
C ALA A 365 26.38 3.48 13.19
N THR A 366 27.31 2.72 12.59
CA THR A 366 27.74 1.43 13.14
C THR A 366 28.27 1.57 14.57
N GLY A 367 27.89 0.66 15.46
CA GLY A 367 28.32 0.64 16.87
C GLY A 367 27.63 1.66 17.78
N THR A 368 26.73 2.49 17.24
CA THR A 368 25.93 3.44 18.03
C THR A 368 24.56 2.84 18.36
N PRO A 369 24.10 2.90 19.62
CA PRO A 369 22.75 2.49 19.97
C PRO A 369 21.73 3.57 19.58
N TYR A 370 20.62 3.12 18.99
CA TYR A 370 19.46 3.93 18.62
C TYR A 370 18.18 3.30 19.13
N ASP A 371 17.23 4.11 19.59
CA ASP A 371 15.88 3.65 19.83
C ASP A 371 15.09 3.74 18.53
N PHE A 372 14.61 2.59 18.05
CA PHE A 372 13.60 2.52 17.01
C PHE A 372 12.23 2.78 17.63
N VAL A 373 11.61 3.89 17.24
CA VAL A 373 10.30 4.31 17.73
C VAL A 373 9.24 4.03 16.68
N LEU A 374 8.17 3.36 17.07
CA LEU A 374 6.96 3.20 16.27
C LEU A 374 5.79 3.88 16.98
N ASP A 375 5.17 4.81 16.29
CA ASP A 375 3.97 5.50 16.73
C ASP A 375 2.81 5.30 15.75
N LEU A 376 1.60 5.30 16.30
CA LEU A 376 0.38 5.43 15.52
C LEU A 376 -0.23 6.79 15.86
N GLY A 377 -0.23 7.70 14.88
CA GLY A 377 -0.59 9.09 15.06
C GLY A 377 -1.78 9.51 14.20
N ARG A 378 -2.47 10.57 14.62
CA ARG A 378 -3.38 11.28 13.72
C ARG A 378 -2.52 11.88 12.61
N GLY A 379 -2.52 11.28 11.42
CA GLY A 379 -1.72 11.70 10.26
C GLY A 379 -0.21 11.50 10.38
N ASN A 380 0.50 11.93 9.33
CA ASN A 380 1.94 11.78 9.20
C ASN A 380 2.68 12.81 10.04
N TYR A 381 3.82 12.41 10.60
CA TYR A 381 4.73 13.27 11.33
C TYR A 381 5.78 13.80 10.36
N PRO A 382 6.03 15.11 10.34
CA PRO A 382 7.09 15.67 9.52
C PRO A 382 8.44 15.09 9.94
N THR A 383 9.35 14.84 9.00
CA THR A 383 10.70 14.27 9.24
C THR A 383 10.77 12.84 9.78
N ALA A 384 9.63 12.25 10.19
CA ALA A 384 9.51 10.83 10.45
C ALA A 384 9.25 10.05 9.16
N LEU A 385 9.55 8.74 9.17
CA LEU A 385 9.07 7.81 8.15
C LEU A 385 7.58 7.56 8.42
N ALA A 386 6.72 7.68 7.41
CA ALA A 386 5.29 7.56 7.61
C ALA A 386 4.55 6.95 6.41
N ASP A 387 3.47 6.23 6.70
CA ASP A 387 2.55 5.70 5.70
C ASP A 387 1.15 5.51 6.31
N LEU A 388 0.12 5.46 5.45
CA LEU A 388 -1.26 5.22 5.88
C LEU A 388 -1.43 3.80 6.38
N ILE A 389 -2.30 3.61 7.38
CA ILE A 389 -2.67 2.27 7.83
C ILE A 389 -3.41 1.48 6.75
N SER A 390 -3.37 0.15 6.84
CA SER A 390 -4.14 -0.72 5.95
C SER A 390 -5.65 -0.52 6.11
N LYS A 391 -6.41 -0.90 5.08
CA LYS A 391 -7.88 -0.93 5.12
C LYS A 391 -8.42 -1.83 6.25
N GLN A 392 -7.78 -2.95 6.56
CA GLN A 392 -8.22 -3.86 7.62
C GLN A 392 -8.09 -3.25 9.00
N LEU A 393 -7.02 -2.50 9.24
CA LEU A 393 -6.84 -1.77 10.48
C LEU A 393 -7.81 -0.59 10.54
N GLN A 394 -8.02 0.12 9.44
CA GLN A 394 -9.03 1.18 9.35
C GLN A 394 -10.44 0.65 9.65
N ASP A 395 -10.87 -0.43 8.99
CA ASP A 395 -12.17 -1.07 9.23
C ASP A 395 -12.32 -1.52 10.69
N LYS A 396 -11.23 -2.00 11.32
CA LYS A 396 -11.21 -2.38 12.73
C LYS A 396 -11.37 -1.17 13.63
N ILE A 397 -10.71 -0.06 13.32
CA ILE A 397 -10.83 1.20 14.06
C ILE A 397 -12.27 1.74 13.94
N ASP A 398 -12.81 1.78 12.72
CA ASP A 398 -14.14 2.32 12.42
C ASP A 398 -15.26 1.50 13.08
N SER A 399 -15.14 0.17 13.06
CA SER A 399 -16.15 -0.74 13.63
C SER A 399 -16.09 -0.90 15.16
N SER A 400 -14.96 -0.58 15.79
CA SER A 400 -14.77 -0.79 17.23
C SER A 400 -15.51 0.26 18.03
N LYS A 401 -16.14 -0.11 19.16
CA LYS A 401 -16.88 0.82 20.05
C LYS A 401 -16.02 1.47 21.15
N GLY A 402 -14.94 0.81 21.57
CA GLY A 402 -14.01 1.30 22.60
C GLY A 402 -12.56 1.35 22.11
N ASP A 403 -11.61 1.36 23.05
CA ASP A 403 -10.19 1.32 22.74
C ASP A 403 -9.83 0.05 21.96
N ILE A 404 -8.91 0.19 21.00
CA ILE A 404 -8.48 -0.90 20.14
C ILE A 404 -7.13 -1.42 20.63
N HIS A 405 -7.07 -2.70 20.94
CA HIS A 405 -5.85 -3.36 21.39
C HIS A 405 -5.23 -4.12 20.22
N LEU A 406 -3.97 -3.80 19.94
CA LEU A 406 -3.15 -4.43 18.91
C LEU A 406 -1.97 -5.18 19.54
N LEU A 407 -1.54 -6.22 18.85
CA LEU A 407 -0.27 -6.90 19.13
C LEU A 407 0.68 -6.63 17.96
N ILE A 408 1.83 -6.02 18.26
CA ILE A 408 2.87 -5.66 17.28
C ILE A 408 4.05 -6.61 17.48
N LYS A 409 4.44 -7.34 16.44
CA LYS A 409 5.57 -8.28 16.51
C LYS A 409 6.71 -7.78 15.61
N PRO A 410 7.83 -7.31 16.20
CA PRO A 410 8.94 -6.80 15.44
C PRO A 410 9.92 -7.89 15.02
N VAL A 411 10.58 -7.66 13.89
CA VAL A 411 11.54 -8.57 13.27
C VAL A 411 12.62 -7.74 12.60
N LEU A 412 13.89 -8.08 12.83
CA LEU A 412 15.00 -7.50 12.09
C LEU A 412 15.27 -8.33 10.84
N MET A 413 15.13 -7.70 9.69
CA MET A 413 15.57 -8.28 8.43
C MET A 413 16.94 -7.75 8.11
N GLY A 414 17.72 -8.59 7.45
CA GLY A 414 18.94 -8.08 6.88
C GLY A 414 20.12 -8.03 7.85
N GLY A 415 20.03 -8.46 9.13
CA GLY A 415 21.13 -8.61 10.11
C GLY A 415 22.09 -7.42 10.35
N LEU A 416 21.91 -6.32 9.61
CA LEU A 416 22.61 -5.05 9.79
C LEU A 416 22.25 -4.36 11.11
N LEU A 417 21.10 -4.70 11.69
CA LEU A 417 20.64 -4.28 13.01
C LEU A 417 20.57 -5.49 13.93
N GLU A 418 20.93 -5.29 15.19
CA GLU A 418 20.67 -6.22 16.28
C GLU A 418 20.07 -5.47 17.48
N PRO A 419 19.32 -6.16 18.36
CA PRO A 419 18.94 -5.57 19.64
C PRO A 419 20.18 -5.22 20.46
N VAL A 420 20.17 -4.07 21.13
CA VAL A 420 21.23 -3.71 22.07
C VAL A 420 21.32 -4.81 23.14
N PRO A 421 22.52 -5.31 23.51
CA PRO A 421 22.64 -6.37 24.51
C PRO A 421 21.89 -6.05 25.80
N GLY A 422 21.00 -6.95 26.23
CA GLY A 422 20.15 -6.78 27.42
C GLY A 422 18.87 -5.97 27.20
N SER A 423 18.62 -5.46 25.99
CA SER A 423 17.33 -4.86 25.61
C SER A 423 16.30 -5.91 25.19
N ASP A 424 15.03 -5.56 25.32
CA ASP A 424 13.91 -6.40 24.90
C ASP A 424 13.52 -6.06 23.45
N PHE A 425 13.59 -7.06 22.56
CA PHE A 425 13.11 -6.98 21.18
C PHE A 425 11.99 -7.99 20.93
N SER A 426 10.99 -8.00 21.83
CA SER A 426 9.85 -8.89 21.75
C SER A 426 8.57 -8.17 21.28
N ALA A 427 7.51 -8.96 21.13
CA ALA A 427 6.20 -8.48 20.77
C ALA A 427 5.64 -7.51 21.82
N ALA A 428 5.08 -6.39 21.37
CA ALA A 428 4.56 -5.35 22.23
C ALA A 428 3.05 -5.12 21.99
N ARG A 429 2.33 -4.77 23.06
CA ARG A 429 0.92 -4.38 22.97
C ARG A 429 0.81 -2.88 22.72
N MET A 430 0.02 -2.51 21.73
CA MET A 430 -0.35 -1.12 21.45
C MET A 430 -1.84 -0.93 21.73
N VAL A 431 -2.18 0.14 22.45
CA VAL A 431 -3.58 0.47 22.78
C VAL A 431 -3.92 1.78 22.10
N ILE A 432 -4.79 1.72 21.10
CA ILE A 432 -5.35 2.88 20.42
C ILE A 432 -6.49 3.42 21.27
N SER A 433 -6.31 4.62 21.81
CA SER A 433 -7.34 5.29 22.57
C SER A 433 -8.38 5.91 21.64
N ARG A 434 -9.63 5.49 21.77
CA ARG A 434 -10.68 6.04 20.90
C ARG A 434 -10.89 7.53 21.08
N LYS A 435 -10.68 8.04 22.29
CA LYS A 435 -10.77 9.47 22.59
C LYS A 435 -9.72 10.29 21.86
N ARG A 436 -8.56 9.69 21.57
CA ARG A 436 -7.46 10.35 20.85
C ARG A 436 -7.59 10.24 19.34
N LEU A 437 -8.51 9.45 18.80
CA LEU A 437 -8.75 9.37 17.34
C LEU A 437 -9.49 10.59 16.79
N VAL A 438 -10.00 11.46 17.65
CA VAL A 438 -10.65 12.71 17.24
C VAL A 438 -9.58 13.72 16.81
N PRO A 439 -9.64 14.28 15.59
CA PRO A 439 -8.74 15.37 15.18
C PRO A 439 -8.79 16.52 16.17
N ASP A 440 -7.61 17.04 16.54
CA ASP A 440 -7.50 18.25 17.36
C ASP A 440 -7.30 19.47 16.45
N VAL A 441 -7.80 20.63 16.89
CA VAL A 441 -7.67 21.88 16.15
C VAL A 441 -6.23 22.32 15.96
N ASP A 442 -5.38 21.95 16.91
CA ASP A 442 -3.97 22.29 16.94
C ASP A 442 -3.07 21.23 16.26
N ASP A 443 -3.61 20.14 15.73
CA ASP A 443 -2.81 19.07 15.13
C ASP A 443 -1.87 19.60 14.03
N THR A 444 -2.37 20.50 13.16
CA THR A 444 -1.56 21.14 12.11
C THR A 444 -0.50 22.07 12.69
N LEU A 445 -0.84 22.85 13.73
CA LEU A 445 0.09 23.74 14.42
C LEU A 445 1.26 22.95 15.02
N TYR A 446 1.00 21.83 15.69
CA TYR A 446 2.07 21.02 16.27
C TYR A 446 2.98 20.41 15.19
N ARG A 447 2.42 19.95 14.05
CA ARG A 447 3.25 19.49 12.93
C ARG A 447 4.12 20.63 12.37
N GLN A 448 3.58 21.84 12.25
CA GLN A 448 4.35 22.99 11.81
C GLN A 448 5.49 23.32 12.78
N LYS A 449 5.22 23.31 14.09
CA LYS A 449 6.25 23.49 15.12
C LYS A 449 7.35 22.43 15.03
N ALA A 450 7.01 21.18 14.74
CA ALA A 450 7.98 20.12 14.54
C ALA A 450 8.80 20.32 13.25
N LEU A 451 8.19 20.73 12.13
CA LEU A 451 8.88 21.10 10.89
C LEU A 451 9.90 22.24 11.10
N GLU A 452 9.54 23.20 11.94
CA GLU A 452 10.37 24.36 12.27
C GLU A 452 11.40 24.07 13.39
N ASN A 453 11.53 22.80 13.82
CA ASN A 453 12.39 22.35 14.92
C ASN A 453 12.11 23.07 16.27
N GLN A 454 10.90 23.58 16.48
CA GLN A 454 10.48 24.20 17.76
C GLN A 454 10.06 23.16 18.80
N ILE A 455 9.65 21.97 18.36
CA ILE A 455 9.37 20.81 19.21
C ILE A 455 9.99 19.56 18.57
N THR A 456 10.36 18.59 19.40
CA THR A 456 10.88 17.28 18.99
C THR A 456 9.78 16.36 18.47
N LEU A 457 10.15 15.27 17.78
CA LEU A 457 9.18 14.23 17.40
C LEU A 457 8.53 13.55 18.62
N ASN A 458 9.25 13.42 19.73
CA ASN A 458 8.69 12.90 20.97
C ASN A 458 7.59 13.83 21.53
N GLU A 459 7.84 15.14 21.57
CA GLU A 459 6.83 16.13 21.99
C GLU A 459 5.66 16.21 21.02
N LEU A 460 5.90 16.04 19.71
CA LEU A 460 4.84 15.93 18.72
C LEU A 460 3.97 14.67 18.96
N ALA A 461 4.61 13.53 19.21
CA ALA A 461 3.95 12.27 19.50
C ALA A 461 3.08 12.37 20.76
N GLU A 462 3.53 13.09 21.79
CA GLU A 462 2.70 13.36 22.98
C GLU A 462 1.37 14.03 22.63
N LYS A 463 1.31 14.88 21.59
CA LYS A 463 0.10 15.57 21.14
C LYS A 463 -0.73 14.72 20.18
N LEU A 464 -0.10 14.19 19.14
CA LEU A 464 -0.80 13.60 17.99
C LEU A 464 -0.97 12.08 18.07
N SER A 465 -0.22 11.40 18.93
CA SER A 465 -0.31 9.94 19.00
C SER A 465 -1.72 9.54 19.41
N VAL A 466 -2.23 8.47 18.83
CA VAL A 466 -3.48 7.84 19.27
C VAL A 466 -3.23 6.66 20.19
N SER A 467 -1.96 6.34 20.42
CA SER A 467 -1.51 5.25 21.29
C SER A 467 -0.34 5.71 22.18
N LYS A 468 0.39 4.76 22.78
CA LYS A 468 1.69 5.04 23.39
C LYS A 468 2.76 4.58 22.40
N PRO A 469 3.72 5.43 21.98
CA PRO A 469 4.79 5.01 21.08
C PRO A 469 5.55 3.82 21.66
N LEU A 470 5.79 2.81 20.82
CA LEU A 470 6.61 1.66 21.13
C LEU A 470 8.07 1.98 20.83
N ARG A 471 9.00 1.42 21.62
CA ARG A 471 10.43 1.67 21.49
C ARG A 471 11.21 0.37 21.61
N TRP A 472 12.19 0.21 20.74
CA TRP A 472 13.11 -0.91 20.74
C TRP A 472 14.53 -0.42 20.52
N SER A 473 15.44 -0.71 21.46
CA SER A 473 16.84 -0.28 21.34
C SER A 473 17.60 -1.21 20.41
N LEU A 474 18.12 -0.66 19.31
CA LEU A 474 18.82 -1.35 18.23
C LEU A 474 20.22 -0.77 18.04
N MET A 475 21.15 -1.60 17.56
CA MET A 475 22.50 -1.18 17.22
C MET A 475 22.85 -1.65 15.82
N ALA A 476 23.45 -0.77 15.04
CA ALA A 476 23.92 -1.08 13.70
C ALA A 476 25.28 -1.78 13.70
N ARG A 477 25.41 -2.87 12.93
CA ARG A 477 26.61 -3.71 12.87
C ARG A 477 27.49 -3.45 11.66
N SER A 478 26.88 -3.17 10.53
CA SER A 478 27.57 -2.97 9.25
C SER A 478 26.83 -1.94 8.39
N PRO A 479 27.53 -1.19 7.53
CA PRO A 479 26.89 -0.27 6.59
C PRO A 479 25.95 -0.98 5.62
N GLY A 480 24.91 -0.29 5.18
CA GLY A 480 23.92 -0.83 4.24
C GLY A 480 22.52 -0.26 4.45
N CYS A 481 21.49 -0.89 3.90
CA CYS A 481 20.09 -0.50 4.10
C CYS A 481 19.42 -1.50 5.05
N ALA A 482 19.32 -1.15 6.32
CA ALA A 482 18.69 -1.98 7.34
C ALA A 482 17.17 -1.95 7.24
N ARG A 483 16.51 -3.02 7.72
CA ARG A 483 15.06 -3.13 7.73
C ARG A 483 14.50 -3.66 9.03
N VAL A 484 13.52 -2.95 9.59
CA VAL A 484 12.66 -3.41 10.69
C VAL A 484 11.29 -3.74 10.12
N VAL A 485 10.87 -4.98 10.30
CA VAL A 485 9.56 -5.48 9.88
C VAL A 485 8.66 -5.62 11.09
N LEU A 486 7.43 -5.15 10.96
CA LEU A 486 6.43 -5.20 12.02
C LEU A 486 5.18 -5.87 11.49
N SER A 487 4.73 -6.95 12.12
CA SER A 487 3.40 -7.48 11.86
C SER A 487 2.42 -6.98 12.91
N VAL A 488 1.26 -6.51 12.46
CA VAL A 488 0.23 -5.89 13.30
C VAL A 488 -0.99 -6.79 13.35
N TRP A 489 -1.44 -7.09 14.57
CA TRP A 489 -2.51 -8.05 14.83
C TRP A 489 -3.55 -7.47 15.76
N ASP A 490 -4.70 -8.12 15.82
CA ASP A 490 -5.63 -7.91 16.92
C ASP A 490 -5.05 -8.35 18.28
N ALA A 491 -5.74 -8.00 19.36
CA ALA A 491 -5.31 -8.29 20.73
C ALA A 491 -5.10 -9.78 21.04
N ALA A 492 -5.85 -10.65 20.34
CA ALA A 492 -5.73 -12.09 20.48
C ALA A 492 -4.48 -12.62 19.75
N GLY A 493 -3.94 -11.84 18.81
CA GLY A 493 -2.86 -12.25 17.93
C GLY A 493 -3.34 -13.14 16.79
N VAL A 494 -4.66 -13.24 16.53
CA VAL A 494 -5.25 -14.21 15.60
C VAL A 494 -5.42 -13.58 14.23
N LYS A 495 -5.94 -12.35 14.17
CA LYS A 495 -6.25 -11.68 12.90
C LYS A 495 -5.15 -10.66 12.54
N PRO A 496 -4.48 -10.78 11.39
CA PRO A 496 -3.58 -9.74 10.89
C PRO A 496 -4.41 -8.52 10.49
N LEU A 497 -3.92 -7.35 10.90
CA LEU A 497 -4.55 -6.07 10.65
C LEU A 497 -3.67 -5.15 9.81
N ASP A 498 -2.34 -5.29 9.87
CA ASP A 498 -1.41 -4.50 9.07
C ASP A 498 -0.03 -5.18 9.01
N TYR A 499 0.82 -4.70 8.12
CA TYR A 499 2.21 -5.13 7.98
C TYR A 499 3.06 -3.94 7.59
N LEU A 500 4.17 -3.72 8.30
CA LEU A 500 5.03 -2.56 8.11
C LEU A 500 6.45 -3.01 7.79
N VAL A 501 7.07 -2.34 6.83
CA VAL A 501 8.49 -2.45 6.53
C VAL A 501 9.11 -1.08 6.66
N VAL A 502 10.02 -0.92 7.62
CA VAL A 502 10.78 0.32 7.84
C VAL A 502 12.23 0.10 7.41
N SER A 503 12.66 0.83 6.39
CA SER A 503 14.02 0.80 5.85
C SER A 503 14.81 2.04 6.32
N VAL A 504 16.06 1.88 6.74
CA VAL A 504 16.95 2.98 7.19
C VAL A 504 18.40 2.74 6.71
N PRO A 505 19.11 3.76 6.19
CA PRO A 505 20.51 3.62 5.81
C PRO A 505 21.45 3.60 7.04
N ILE A 506 22.49 2.79 6.96
CA ILE A 506 23.60 2.71 7.93
C ILE A 506 24.90 3.11 7.22
N THR A 507 25.71 3.94 7.87
CA THR A 507 27.03 4.37 7.39
C THR A 507 28.12 4.09 8.42
N THR A 508 29.36 4.03 7.92
CA THR A 508 30.59 4.10 8.71
C THR A 508 30.83 5.55 9.14
N ASN A 509 31.25 5.76 10.40
CA ASN A 509 31.49 7.09 10.96
C ASN A 509 32.42 7.93 10.06
N GLY A 510 31.86 8.97 9.42
CA GLY A 510 32.61 9.95 8.61
C GLY A 510 32.51 9.80 7.10
N GLU A 511 31.83 8.78 6.57
CA GLU A 511 31.65 8.60 5.12
C GLU A 511 30.22 8.94 4.68
N THR A 512 30.09 9.87 3.73
CA THR A 512 28.82 10.13 3.02
C THR A 512 28.64 9.08 1.92
N GLY A 513 28.20 7.88 2.32
CA GLY A 513 27.94 6.77 1.40
C GLY A 513 26.76 7.07 0.47
N GLN A 514 27.03 7.13 -0.83
CA GLN A 514 26.13 7.53 -1.92
C GLN A 514 25.15 6.42 -2.37
N ASP A 515 24.84 5.44 -1.53
CA ASP A 515 23.86 4.38 -1.81
C ASP A 515 22.78 4.36 -0.72
N SER A 516 22.05 5.49 -0.63
CA SER A 516 20.84 5.61 0.18
C SER A 516 19.89 4.46 -0.15
N CYS A 517 19.19 3.90 0.85
CA CYS A 517 17.98 3.11 0.61
C CYS A 517 17.22 3.78 -0.54
N SER A 518 17.09 3.12 -1.68
CA SER A 518 16.71 3.68 -2.99
C SER A 518 15.28 4.20 -2.96
N THR A 519 15.09 5.34 -2.29
CA THR A 519 13.81 5.93 -1.90
C THR A 519 13.98 7.44 -1.96
N GLY A 520 13.01 8.15 -2.52
CA GLY A 520 13.07 9.60 -2.79
C GLY A 520 12.96 10.49 -1.54
N VAL A 521 13.27 9.97 -0.35
CA VAL A 521 13.22 10.68 0.93
C VAL A 521 14.55 10.45 1.64
N SER A 522 15.21 11.53 2.07
CA SER A 522 16.45 11.43 2.82
C SER A 522 16.22 10.65 4.13
N GLY A 523 16.79 9.44 4.24
CA GLY A 523 16.91 8.71 5.50
C GLY A 523 16.05 7.46 5.70
N GLY A 524 15.33 6.96 4.68
CA GLY A 524 14.62 5.69 4.79
C GLY A 524 13.28 5.62 4.05
N GLN A 525 12.48 4.60 4.36
CA GLN A 525 11.09 4.45 3.90
C GLN A 525 10.28 3.62 4.90
N LEU A 526 9.01 3.97 5.10
CA LEU A 526 8.02 3.12 5.74
C LEU A 526 6.99 2.75 4.68
N VAL A 527 6.70 1.45 4.53
CA VAL A 527 5.60 0.95 3.72
C VAL A 527 4.63 0.20 4.62
N SER A 528 3.34 0.47 4.49
CA SER A 528 2.25 -0.21 5.19
C SER A 528 1.30 -0.90 4.21
N GLY A 529 0.57 -1.89 4.71
CA GLY A 529 -0.43 -2.64 3.95
C GLY A 529 -0.09 -4.11 3.79
N LEU A 530 -1.14 -4.91 3.58
CA LEU A 530 -1.01 -6.36 3.45
C LEU A 530 -0.43 -6.80 2.09
N SER A 531 -0.29 -5.90 1.12
CA SER A 531 0.42 -6.16 -0.15
C SER A 531 1.90 -6.51 0.08
N GLY A 532 2.55 -5.90 1.08
CA GLY A 532 3.93 -6.21 1.47
C GLY A 532 4.13 -7.64 2.03
N LEU A 533 3.04 -8.37 2.29
CA LEU A 533 3.12 -9.79 2.65
C LEU A 533 3.65 -10.67 1.51
N LEU A 534 3.49 -10.27 0.25
CA LEU A 534 3.89 -11.07 -0.92
C LEU A 534 5.30 -10.74 -1.43
N GLU A 535 5.88 -9.63 -0.97
CA GLU A 535 7.19 -9.17 -1.39
C GLU A 535 8.27 -9.81 -0.54
N LEU A 536 9.40 -10.20 -1.12
CA LEU A 536 10.57 -10.71 -0.36
C LEU A 536 11.40 -9.61 0.32
N GLY A 537 11.27 -8.36 -0.15
CA GLY A 537 12.01 -7.17 0.27
C GLY A 537 11.37 -5.89 -0.32
N ASP A 538 12.12 -4.79 -0.53
CA ASP A 538 11.57 -3.54 -1.07
C ASP A 538 10.78 -3.73 -2.37
N ALA A 539 9.53 -3.23 -2.39
CA ALA A 539 8.70 -3.00 -3.57
C ALA A 539 9.43 -2.29 -4.73
N HIS A 540 10.48 -1.51 -4.42
CA HIS A 540 11.25 -0.70 -5.39
C HIS A 540 12.41 -1.44 -6.06
N THR A 541 12.65 -2.72 -5.73
CA THR A 541 13.73 -3.53 -6.37
C THR A 541 13.31 -4.15 -7.70
N GLY A 542 12.06 -3.98 -8.13
CA GLY A 542 11.55 -4.61 -9.36
C GLY A 542 11.37 -6.13 -9.26
N ASN A 543 11.51 -6.71 -8.06
CA ASN A 543 11.24 -8.12 -7.83
C ASN A 543 9.74 -8.40 -8.00
N ALA A 544 9.39 -9.42 -8.79
CA ALA A 544 8.01 -9.87 -8.89
C ALA A 544 7.52 -10.36 -7.51
N PRO A 545 6.31 -9.98 -7.06
CA PRO A 545 5.73 -10.51 -5.84
C PRO A 545 5.48 -12.02 -5.99
N ALA A 546 5.61 -12.76 -4.89
CA ALA A 546 5.33 -14.19 -4.86
C ALA A 546 3.85 -14.48 -5.21
N ASP A 547 3.55 -15.69 -5.69
CA ASP A 547 2.18 -16.09 -6.01
C ASP A 547 1.32 -16.28 -4.75
N ALA A 548 1.98 -16.63 -3.64
CA ALA A 548 1.39 -16.64 -2.33
C ALA A 548 2.45 -16.43 -1.25
N ALA A 549 2.00 -16.14 -0.04
CA ALA A 549 2.88 -16.06 1.12
C ALA A 549 2.29 -16.73 2.36
N LEU A 550 3.15 -17.42 3.11
CA LEU A 550 2.87 -17.98 4.42
C LEU A 550 3.80 -17.32 5.45
N HIS A 551 3.21 -16.59 6.38
CA HIS A 551 3.91 -15.92 7.46
C HIS A 551 3.59 -16.59 8.79
N LEU A 552 4.61 -16.91 9.57
CA LEU A 552 4.53 -17.64 10.83
C LEU A 552 5.17 -16.80 11.93
N PHE A 553 4.39 -16.51 12.96
CA PHE A 553 4.81 -15.63 14.04
C PHE A 553 4.65 -16.31 15.38
N GLU A 554 5.77 -16.76 15.94
CA GLU A 554 5.81 -17.34 17.27
C GLU A 554 5.88 -16.23 18.33
N ALA A 555 5.04 -16.32 19.35
CA ALA A 555 5.09 -15.45 20.52
C ALA A 555 6.20 -15.92 21.48
N ASP A 556 6.83 -14.96 22.16
CA ASP A 556 7.84 -15.26 23.18
C ASP A 556 7.26 -16.11 24.33
N SER A 557 8.07 -17.05 24.77
CA SER A 557 7.83 -18.00 25.86
C SER A 557 7.65 -17.35 27.24
N SER A 558 8.10 -16.10 27.41
CA SER A 558 8.00 -15.32 28.65
C SER A 558 6.54 -14.93 29.00
N VAL A 559 5.66 -14.90 28.01
CA VAL A 559 4.21 -14.70 28.18
C VAL A 559 3.54 -16.06 28.00
N GLY A 560 3.13 -16.71 29.11
CA GLY A 560 2.74 -18.12 29.17
C GLY A 560 1.99 -18.73 27.97
N ASN A 561 2.28 -20.02 27.71
CA ASN A 561 1.87 -20.83 26.56
C ASN A 561 2.27 -20.20 25.20
N GLN A 562 3.44 -20.60 24.68
CA GLN A 562 3.90 -20.18 23.34
C GLN A 562 2.82 -20.42 22.29
N ARG A 563 2.60 -19.41 21.44
CA ARG A 563 1.59 -19.43 20.37
C ARG A 563 2.28 -19.16 19.05
N THR A 564 2.01 -19.98 18.05
CA THR A 564 2.40 -19.68 16.67
C THR A 564 1.15 -19.33 15.90
N VAL A 565 1.18 -18.18 15.25
CA VAL A 565 0.08 -17.72 14.39
C VAL A 565 0.56 -17.80 12.95
N ALA A 566 -0.22 -18.48 12.11
CA ALA A 566 0.02 -18.54 10.68
C ALA A 566 -0.90 -17.57 9.95
N VAL A 567 -0.36 -16.90 8.94
CA VAL A 567 -1.11 -16.08 7.99
C VAL A 567 -0.75 -16.50 6.58
N TYR A 568 -1.77 -16.85 5.80
CA TYR A 568 -1.65 -17.20 4.40
C TYR A 568 -2.39 -16.19 3.52
N VAL A 569 -1.74 -15.80 2.43
CA VAL A 569 -2.30 -14.91 1.40
C VAL A 569 -2.01 -15.49 0.02
N ASP A 570 -3.03 -15.56 -0.82
CA ASP A 570 -2.92 -15.86 -2.26
C ASP A 570 -3.02 -14.53 -3.04
N ARG A 571 -2.03 -14.26 -3.92
CA ARG A 571 -1.90 -12.98 -4.61
C ARG A 571 -3.07 -12.65 -5.51
N GLU A 572 -3.45 -13.58 -6.39
CA GLU A 572 -4.51 -13.33 -7.37
C GLU A 572 -5.86 -13.15 -6.67
N ALA A 573 -6.13 -13.96 -5.65
CA ALA A 573 -7.34 -13.82 -4.84
C ALA A 573 -7.37 -12.46 -4.12
N PHE A 574 -6.22 -12.02 -3.58
CA PHE A 574 -6.07 -10.73 -2.92
C PHE A 574 -6.32 -9.56 -3.88
N GLU A 575 -5.60 -9.51 -5.01
CA GLU A 575 -5.74 -8.46 -6.02
C GLU A 575 -7.18 -8.38 -6.58
N SER A 576 -7.83 -9.54 -6.76
CA SER A 576 -9.21 -9.60 -7.24
C SER A 576 -10.20 -9.05 -6.21
N ALA A 577 -10.00 -9.36 -4.93
CA ALA A 577 -10.84 -8.84 -3.85
C ALA A 577 -10.63 -7.34 -3.61
N GLU A 578 -9.41 -6.82 -3.79
CA GLU A 578 -9.16 -5.37 -3.75
C GLU A 578 -9.90 -4.64 -4.86
N LYS A 579 -9.79 -5.13 -6.11
CA LYS A 579 -10.48 -4.54 -7.28
C LYS A 579 -12.00 -4.55 -7.14
N SER A 580 -12.56 -5.59 -6.53
CA SER A 580 -14.02 -5.72 -6.35
C SER A 580 -14.55 -5.10 -5.05
N GLY A 581 -13.67 -4.60 -4.16
CA GLY A 581 -14.03 -4.11 -2.83
C GLY A 581 -14.57 -5.20 -1.89
N SER A 582 -14.36 -6.47 -2.22
CA SER A 582 -14.82 -7.63 -1.43
C SER A 582 -13.94 -7.89 -0.22
N LYS A 583 -14.37 -8.81 0.67
CA LYS A 583 -13.57 -9.25 1.81
C LYS A 583 -12.25 -9.85 1.33
N LEU A 584 -11.13 -9.32 1.82
CA LEU A 584 -9.80 -9.77 1.43
C LEU A 584 -9.54 -11.22 1.92
N PRO A 585 -9.06 -12.12 1.04
CA PRO A 585 -8.85 -13.55 1.33
C PRO A 585 -7.53 -13.76 2.08
N VAL A 586 -7.43 -13.16 3.26
CA VAL A 586 -6.31 -13.36 4.18
C VAL A 586 -6.76 -14.36 5.24
N TYR A 587 -6.09 -15.52 5.29
CA TYR A 587 -6.42 -16.61 6.21
C TYR A 587 -5.46 -16.58 7.38
N ALA A 588 -5.98 -16.64 8.61
CA ALA A 588 -5.17 -16.56 9.80
C ALA A 588 -5.67 -17.51 10.88
N TRP A 589 -4.77 -18.26 11.50
CA TRP A 589 -5.11 -19.25 12.53
C TRP A 589 -3.98 -19.45 13.54
N GLU A 590 -4.34 -19.76 14.78
CA GLU A 590 -3.39 -20.23 15.80
C GLU A 590 -3.14 -21.73 15.68
N LEU A 591 -1.87 -22.11 15.66
CA LEU A 591 -1.42 -23.49 15.75
C LEU A 591 -1.59 -23.99 17.18
N ASN A 592 -2.03 -25.24 17.33
CA ASN A 592 -2.10 -25.89 18.64
C ASN A 592 -0.72 -26.24 19.22
N GLY A 593 0.24 -26.57 18.35
CA GLY A 593 1.57 -27.05 18.73
C GLY A 593 2.67 -25.98 18.71
N ASN A 594 3.84 -26.34 19.24
CA ASN A 594 5.04 -25.52 19.19
C ASN A 594 5.84 -25.83 17.91
N LEU A 595 5.79 -24.91 16.94
CA LEU A 595 6.41 -25.12 15.65
C LEU A 595 7.95 -25.12 15.74
N SER A 596 8.55 -24.26 16.56
CA SER A 596 10.02 -24.17 16.63
C SER A 596 10.63 -25.39 17.31
N LEU A 597 9.94 -25.98 18.28
CA LEU A 597 10.33 -27.27 18.85
C LEU A 597 10.18 -28.40 17.82
N PHE A 598 9.08 -28.41 17.06
CA PHE A 598 8.85 -29.41 16.02
C PHE A 598 9.94 -29.42 14.93
N LEU A 599 10.42 -28.24 14.50
CA LEU A 599 11.49 -28.15 13.51
C LEU A 599 12.88 -28.51 14.05
N ARG A 600 13.13 -28.33 15.35
CA ARG A 600 14.48 -28.43 15.93
C ARG A 600 14.76 -29.72 16.68
N GLN A 601 13.76 -30.36 17.26
CA GLN A 601 13.95 -31.58 18.06
C GLN A 601 14.19 -32.80 17.17
N GLN A 602 15.25 -33.56 17.44
CA GLN A 602 15.65 -34.72 16.63
C GLN A 602 14.56 -35.80 16.53
N ASN A 603 13.73 -35.98 17.55
CA ASN A 603 12.62 -36.95 17.55
C ASN A 603 11.31 -36.43 16.91
N MET A 604 11.34 -35.25 16.29
CA MET A 604 10.19 -34.62 15.62
C MET A 604 10.40 -34.64 14.09
N LEU A 605 10.36 -33.48 13.41
CA LEU A 605 10.48 -33.42 11.96
C LEU A 605 11.83 -33.96 11.44
N PRO A 606 13.01 -33.54 11.99
CA PRO A 606 14.29 -34.07 11.54
C PRO A 606 14.35 -35.61 11.57
N GLY A 607 13.91 -36.24 12.66
CA GLY A 607 13.89 -37.69 12.79
C GLY A 607 12.94 -38.36 11.82
N SER A 608 11.75 -37.80 11.59
CA SER A 608 10.79 -38.34 10.62
C SER A 608 11.34 -38.31 9.19
N ILE A 609 12.19 -37.33 8.87
CA ILE A 609 12.85 -37.23 7.56
C ILE A 609 13.97 -38.27 7.43
N LEU A 610 14.75 -38.48 8.49
CA LEU A 610 15.74 -39.56 8.51
C LEU A 610 15.06 -40.93 8.33
N GLU A 611 13.97 -41.19 9.06
CA GLU A 611 13.17 -42.41 8.94
C GLU A 611 12.54 -42.60 7.54
N ALA A 612 12.17 -41.51 6.86
CA ALA A 612 11.69 -41.55 5.48
C ALA A 612 12.81 -41.93 4.51
N ARG A 613 14.01 -41.41 4.74
CA ARG A 613 15.19 -41.65 3.89
C ARG A 613 15.76 -43.06 4.02
N ASP A 614 15.60 -43.70 5.18
CA ASP A 614 15.93 -45.12 5.35
C ASP A 614 15.00 -46.04 4.53
N ARG A 615 13.89 -45.50 4.01
CA ARG A 615 12.82 -46.23 3.31
C ARG A 615 12.56 -45.70 1.89
N LEU A 616 13.53 -45.06 1.23
CA LEU A 616 13.33 -44.45 -0.10
C LEU A 616 12.84 -45.41 -1.21
N GLY A 617 13.00 -46.73 -1.01
CA GLY A 617 12.48 -47.75 -1.92
C GLY A 617 11.00 -48.10 -1.72
N ASP A 618 10.38 -47.64 -0.62
CA ASP A 618 8.96 -47.83 -0.37
C ASP A 618 8.11 -46.89 -1.27
N PRO A 619 6.83 -47.20 -1.55
CA PRO A 619 6.01 -46.39 -2.46
C PRO A 619 5.73 -44.95 -2.00
N GLN A 620 5.73 -44.68 -0.69
CA GLN A 620 5.38 -43.37 -0.10
C GLN A 620 6.22 -43.10 1.16
N PRO A 621 7.55 -42.96 1.04
CA PRO A 621 8.44 -42.88 2.19
C PRO A 621 8.18 -41.64 3.06
N TYR A 622 7.69 -40.55 2.45
CA TYR A 622 7.42 -39.29 3.13
C TYR A 622 5.98 -39.15 3.65
N ALA A 623 5.13 -40.18 3.57
CA ALA A 623 3.74 -40.09 4.03
C ALA A 623 3.62 -39.65 5.50
N ASP A 624 4.48 -40.18 6.39
CA ASP A 624 4.51 -39.79 7.80
C ASP A 624 5.00 -38.34 7.99
N VAL A 625 5.94 -37.89 7.16
CA VAL A 625 6.45 -36.51 7.17
C VAL A 625 5.33 -35.54 6.79
N VAL A 626 4.62 -35.80 5.68
CA VAL A 626 3.47 -34.99 5.23
C VAL A 626 2.41 -34.92 6.32
N LYS A 627 2.05 -36.06 6.92
CA LYS A 627 1.07 -36.12 8.00
C LYS A 627 1.48 -35.29 9.21
N ARG A 628 2.73 -35.44 9.68
CA ARG A 628 3.25 -34.71 10.84
C ARG A 628 3.35 -33.21 10.57
N MET A 629 3.84 -32.81 9.41
CA MET A 629 3.91 -31.39 9.01
C MET A 629 2.52 -30.78 8.87
N THR A 630 1.57 -31.50 8.25
CA THR A 630 0.18 -31.04 8.13
C THR A 630 -0.44 -30.81 9.50
N ASN A 631 -0.23 -31.74 10.44
CA ASN A 631 -0.71 -31.58 11.81
C ASN A 631 -0.01 -30.42 12.54
N ALA A 632 1.31 -30.27 12.39
CA ALA A 632 2.05 -29.20 13.02
C ALA A 632 1.60 -27.81 12.53
N LEU A 633 1.32 -27.67 11.23
CA LEU A 633 1.01 -26.38 10.61
C LEU A 633 -0.47 -26.01 10.63
N PHE A 634 -1.37 -26.98 10.51
CA PHE A 634 -2.80 -26.72 10.28
C PHE A 634 -3.72 -27.23 11.39
N PHE A 635 -3.22 -27.92 12.41
CA PHE A 635 -4.05 -28.28 13.56
C PHE A 635 -4.32 -27.03 14.41
N GLY A 636 -5.54 -26.51 14.28
CA GLY A 636 -5.99 -25.31 14.95
C GLY A 636 -6.10 -25.48 16.46
N ARG A 637 -5.73 -24.44 17.21
CA ARG A 637 -5.85 -24.42 18.67
C ARG A 637 -7.31 -24.42 19.14
N SER A 638 -8.21 -23.79 18.39
CA SER A 638 -9.65 -23.76 18.62
C SER A 638 -10.42 -24.27 17.40
N ASN A 639 -11.73 -24.51 17.57
CA ASN A 639 -12.61 -24.85 16.43
C ASN A 639 -12.58 -23.77 15.34
N GLN A 640 -12.46 -22.49 15.71
CA GLN A 640 -12.37 -21.40 14.75
C GLN A 640 -11.05 -21.44 13.98
N ASP A 641 -9.93 -21.70 14.68
CA ASP A 641 -8.62 -21.84 14.04
C ASP A 641 -8.59 -23.03 13.08
N THR A 642 -9.24 -24.14 13.43
CA THR A 642 -9.38 -25.29 12.54
C THR A 642 -10.17 -24.93 11.29
N VAL A 643 -11.26 -24.16 11.40
CA VAL A 643 -12.01 -23.69 10.22
C VAL A 643 -11.17 -22.78 9.33
N GLU A 644 -10.40 -21.85 9.91
CA GLU A 644 -9.55 -20.95 9.13
C GLU A 644 -8.34 -21.67 8.52
N SER A 645 -7.75 -22.64 9.21
CA SER A 645 -6.65 -23.46 8.67
C SER A 645 -7.12 -24.37 7.53
N GLU A 646 -8.33 -24.93 7.59
CA GLU A 646 -8.93 -25.68 6.48
C GLU A 646 -9.19 -24.79 5.25
N LYS A 647 -9.62 -23.54 5.45
CA LYS A 647 -9.75 -22.57 4.36
C LYS A 647 -8.39 -22.23 3.74
N ALA A 648 -7.36 -22.04 4.56
CA ALA A 648 -6.00 -21.82 4.08
C ALA A 648 -5.49 -23.01 3.25
N LYS A 649 -5.71 -24.25 3.72
CA LYS A 649 -5.39 -25.47 2.95
C LYS A 649 -6.13 -25.54 1.62
N ALA A 650 -7.43 -25.19 1.60
CA ALA A 650 -8.20 -25.15 0.37
C ALA A 650 -7.64 -24.11 -0.62
N ALA A 651 -7.24 -22.93 -0.14
CA ALA A 651 -6.62 -21.91 -0.97
C ALA A 651 -5.23 -22.34 -1.50
N MET A 652 -4.41 -23.00 -0.67
CA MET A 652 -3.13 -23.58 -1.09
C MET A 652 -3.29 -24.66 -2.18
N ARG A 653 -4.31 -25.52 -2.07
CA ARG A 653 -4.67 -26.50 -3.11
C ARG A 653 -5.08 -25.81 -4.41
N GLN A 654 -5.90 -24.75 -4.32
CA GLN A 654 -6.32 -23.98 -5.48
C GLN A 654 -5.15 -23.28 -6.18
N LEU A 655 -4.19 -22.74 -5.43
CA LEU A 655 -2.96 -22.18 -5.98
C LEU A 655 -2.22 -23.23 -6.82
N SER A 656 -1.96 -24.41 -6.24
CA SER A 656 -1.23 -25.50 -6.91
C SER A 656 -1.98 -26.11 -8.10
N ALA A 657 -3.31 -25.94 -8.17
CA ALA A 657 -4.11 -26.36 -9.31
C ALA A 657 -4.10 -25.32 -10.45
N ARG A 658 -3.95 -24.03 -10.10
CA ARG A 658 -4.02 -22.89 -11.02
C ARG A 658 -2.66 -22.54 -11.62
N VAL A 659 -1.59 -22.69 -10.84
CA VAL A 659 -0.22 -22.32 -11.21
C VAL A 659 0.64 -23.58 -11.22
N SER A 660 1.38 -23.82 -12.31
CA SER A 660 2.16 -25.06 -12.52
C SER A 660 3.43 -25.15 -11.65
N SER A 661 4.04 -24.02 -11.30
CA SER A 661 5.22 -23.94 -10.43
C SER A 661 5.13 -22.70 -9.56
N PRO A 662 4.19 -22.65 -8.60
CA PRO A 662 3.93 -21.46 -7.82
C PRO A 662 5.12 -21.15 -6.92
N ILE A 663 5.40 -19.85 -6.77
CA ILE A 663 6.38 -19.32 -5.83
C ILE A 663 5.65 -18.97 -4.54
N VAL A 664 6.00 -19.67 -3.45
CA VAL A 664 5.44 -19.41 -2.12
C VAL A 664 6.51 -18.80 -1.23
N LEU A 665 6.30 -17.54 -0.86
CA LEU A 665 7.14 -16.84 0.11
C LEU A 665 6.82 -17.38 1.51
N VAL A 666 7.81 -17.93 2.20
CA VAL A 666 7.67 -18.34 3.60
C VAL A 666 8.52 -17.45 4.48
N ARG A 667 7.88 -16.85 5.50
CA ARG A 667 8.58 -16.13 6.57
C ARG A 667 8.22 -16.79 7.89
N TYR A 668 9.21 -17.31 8.58
CA TYR A 668 8.99 -17.85 9.92
C TYR A 668 10.00 -17.27 10.90
N PHE A 669 9.49 -16.65 11.96
CA PHE A 669 10.28 -16.11 13.05
C PHE A 669 9.91 -16.80 14.36
N ASP A 670 10.92 -17.24 15.11
CA ASP A 670 10.72 -17.73 16.47
C ASP A 670 10.39 -16.59 17.45
N GLY A 671 10.06 -16.92 18.70
CA GLY A 671 9.67 -15.92 19.71
C GLY A 671 10.75 -14.88 20.03
N GLY A 672 12.01 -15.11 19.63
CA GLY A 672 13.12 -14.17 19.75
C GLY A 672 13.44 -13.44 18.44
N GLY A 673 12.54 -13.49 17.44
CA GLY A 673 12.71 -12.82 16.15
C GLY A 673 13.72 -13.47 15.21
N ARG A 674 14.21 -14.69 15.49
CA ARG A 674 15.19 -15.38 14.64
C ARG A 674 14.48 -16.11 13.50
N VAL A 675 14.98 -15.93 12.27
CA VAL A 675 14.49 -16.66 11.09
C VAL A 675 14.63 -18.17 11.29
N GLN A 676 13.57 -18.88 10.96
CA GLN A 676 13.50 -20.32 10.89
C GLN A 676 13.17 -20.73 9.46
N TYR A 677 13.81 -21.78 8.97
CA TYR A 677 13.60 -22.26 7.60
C TYR A 677 12.61 -23.41 7.59
N LEU A 678 11.39 -23.15 7.10
CA LEU A 678 10.35 -24.16 6.95
C LEU A 678 10.31 -24.73 5.52
N PRO A 679 10.55 -26.05 5.31
CA PRO A 679 10.51 -26.70 4.00
C PRO A 679 9.07 -26.99 3.55
N LEU A 680 8.27 -25.94 3.31
CA LEU A 680 6.83 -26.05 3.06
C LEU A 680 6.48 -26.95 1.86
N ALA A 681 7.36 -27.02 0.84
CA ALA A 681 7.15 -27.82 -0.36
C ALA A 681 7.00 -29.32 -0.08
N MET A 682 7.51 -29.82 1.06
CA MET A 682 7.36 -31.23 1.46
C MET A 682 5.90 -31.65 1.64
N LEU A 683 4.98 -30.71 1.85
CA LEU A 683 3.54 -31.03 1.88
C LEU A 683 2.99 -31.50 0.52
N GLY A 684 3.77 -31.38 -0.56
CA GLY A 684 3.47 -31.94 -1.88
C GLY A 684 4.09 -33.32 -2.15
N ALA A 685 4.79 -33.92 -1.18
CA ALA A 685 5.37 -35.25 -1.36
C ALA A 685 4.27 -36.30 -1.58
N ASN A 686 4.61 -37.39 -2.27
CA ASN A 686 3.68 -38.48 -2.58
C ASN A 686 3.12 -39.13 -1.30
N ALA A 687 1.91 -38.71 -0.92
CA ALA A 687 1.21 -39.14 0.28
C ALA A 687 -0.31 -39.04 0.08
N PRO A 688 -1.13 -39.82 0.82
CA PRO A 688 -2.59 -39.81 0.66
C PRO A 688 -3.24 -38.44 0.85
N ASP A 689 -2.68 -37.61 1.75
CA ASP A 689 -3.20 -36.29 2.11
C ASP A 689 -2.30 -35.14 1.62
N ALA A 690 -1.55 -35.35 0.52
CA ALA A 690 -0.70 -34.30 -0.05
C ALA A 690 -1.47 -33.00 -0.27
N LEU A 691 -0.89 -31.88 0.16
CA LEU A 691 -1.51 -30.57 0.07
C LEU A 691 -1.35 -29.95 -1.32
N PHE A 692 -0.18 -30.10 -1.92
CA PHE A 692 0.12 -29.56 -3.24
C PHE A 692 0.03 -30.69 -4.28
N SER A 693 -0.65 -30.42 -5.39
CA SER A 693 -0.81 -31.38 -6.49
C SER A 693 0.41 -31.43 -7.41
N HIS A 694 1.24 -30.38 -7.38
CA HIS A 694 2.50 -30.28 -8.08
C HIS A 694 3.52 -29.59 -7.17
N ARG A 695 4.79 -29.64 -7.58
CA ARG A 695 5.87 -29.03 -6.82
C ARG A 695 5.70 -27.50 -6.73
N VAL A 696 5.84 -26.99 -5.51
CA VAL A 696 5.88 -25.55 -5.23
C VAL A 696 7.32 -25.10 -4.97
N THR A 697 7.67 -23.88 -5.38
CA THR A 697 8.97 -23.29 -5.08
C THR A 697 8.86 -22.48 -3.80
N VAL A 698 9.52 -22.92 -2.73
CA VAL A 698 9.59 -22.16 -1.49
C VAL A 698 10.72 -21.16 -1.57
N VAL A 699 10.40 -19.89 -1.31
CA VAL A 699 11.39 -18.81 -1.17
C VAL A 699 11.31 -18.23 0.23
N GLN A 700 12.45 -18.07 0.89
CA GLN A 700 12.54 -17.48 2.22
C GLN A 700 13.47 -16.26 2.22
N PRO A 701 13.23 -15.25 3.07
CA PRO A 701 14.09 -14.08 3.11
C PRO A 701 15.50 -14.44 3.58
N LEU A 702 16.49 -13.77 3.00
CA LEU A 702 17.89 -13.83 3.41
C LEU A 702 18.20 -12.62 4.28
N GLN A 703 18.67 -12.86 5.51
CA GLN A 703 19.24 -11.80 6.34
C GLN A 703 20.59 -11.38 5.74
N ASP A 704 20.97 -10.11 5.83
CA ASP A 704 22.21 -9.50 5.35
C ASP A 704 22.42 -9.45 3.83
N ALA A 705 21.39 -9.72 3.02
CA ALA A 705 21.51 -9.67 1.56
C ALA A 705 21.86 -8.25 1.05
N GLN A 706 23.00 -8.13 0.37
CA GLN A 706 23.39 -6.89 -0.31
C GLN A 706 22.40 -6.53 -1.42
N LYS A 707 22.21 -5.23 -1.66
CA LYS A 707 21.34 -4.76 -2.76
C LYS A 707 21.91 -5.16 -4.11
N THR A 708 21.02 -5.58 -5.00
CA THR A 708 21.33 -5.91 -6.39
C THR A 708 20.62 -4.92 -7.30
N THR A 709 21.24 -4.58 -8.43
CA THR A 709 20.59 -3.75 -9.45
C THR A 709 19.79 -4.63 -10.41
N PRO A 710 18.73 -4.13 -11.06
CA PRO A 710 17.92 -4.94 -11.99
C PRO A 710 18.71 -5.58 -13.14
N ASP A 711 19.81 -4.95 -13.57
CA ASP A 711 20.69 -5.45 -14.64
C ASP A 711 21.74 -6.46 -14.13
N THR A 712 21.80 -6.70 -12.82
CA THR A 712 22.71 -7.66 -12.22
C THR A 712 22.32 -9.07 -12.64
N CYS A 713 23.18 -9.73 -13.40
CA CYS A 713 23.03 -11.13 -13.77
C CYS A 713 24.28 -11.93 -13.40
N VAL A 714 24.14 -13.21 -13.08
CA VAL A 714 25.24 -14.13 -12.82
C VAL A 714 25.94 -14.47 -14.12
N ASN A 715 27.25 -14.16 -14.18
CA ASN A 715 28.04 -14.32 -15.40
C ASN A 715 28.88 -15.61 -15.38
N SER A 716 29.54 -15.94 -14.27
CA SER A 716 30.40 -17.13 -14.17
C SER A 716 29.81 -18.22 -13.29
N TRP A 717 30.24 -19.46 -13.50
CA TRP A 717 29.93 -20.59 -12.64
C TRP A 717 31.21 -21.19 -12.06
N ASP A 718 31.19 -21.38 -10.75
CA ASP A 718 32.24 -21.96 -9.95
C ASP A 718 31.72 -23.30 -9.41
N PHE A 719 32.21 -24.41 -9.96
CA PHE A 719 31.79 -25.76 -9.61
C PHE A 719 32.81 -26.37 -8.63
N ALA A 720 32.52 -26.23 -7.34
CA ALA A 720 33.22 -26.93 -6.27
C ALA A 720 32.62 -28.34 -6.10
N ILE A 721 32.91 -29.20 -7.09
CA ILE A 721 32.39 -30.56 -7.20
C ILE A 721 33.59 -31.52 -7.29
N PRO A 722 33.82 -32.36 -6.27
CA PRO A 722 35.00 -33.22 -6.23
C PRO A 722 34.91 -34.38 -7.22
N THR A 723 36.05 -35.05 -7.46
CA THR A 723 36.07 -36.35 -8.14
C THR A 723 35.76 -37.51 -7.20
N GLU A 724 35.96 -37.31 -5.89
CA GLU A 724 35.65 -38.27 -4.84
C GLU A 724 34.91 -37.57 -3.69
N LEU A 725 33.82 -38.17 -3.21
CA LEU A 725 33.06 -37.66 -2.08
C LEU A 725 32.80 -38.81 -1.09
N ASP A 726 33.20 -38.63 0.17
CA ASP A 726 33.04 -39.69 1.18
C ASP A 726 31.55 -40.05 1.34
N GLY A 727 31.23 -41.34 1.45
CA GLY A 727 29.84 -41.80 1.63
C GLY A 727 28.95 -41.76 0.37
N ALA A 728 29.49 -41.45 -0.81
CA ALA A 728 28.78 -41.62 -2.07
C ALA A 728 28.68 -43.10 -2.47
N GLY A 729 27.51 -43.52 -2.94
CA GLY A 729 27.24 -44.86 -3.44
C GLY A 729 28.00 -45.16 -4.74
N PRO A 730 28.15 -46.44 -5.14
CA PRO A 730 29.01 -46.85 -6.26
C PRO A 730 28.66 -46.18 -7.60
N ASP A 731 27.37 -45.96 -7.87
CA ASP A 731 26.92 -45.32 -9.11
C ASP A 731 27.20 -43.81 -9.10
N MET A 732 27.17 -43.19 -7.92
CA MET A 732 27.48 -41.77 -7.76
C MET A 732 28.99 -41.52 -7.81
N VAL A 733 29.80 -42.44 -7.28
CA VAL A 733 31.26 -42.44 -7.48
C VAL A 733 31.58 -42.49 -8.98
N LYS A 734 30.98 -43.43 -9.74
CA LYS A 734 31.16 -43.47 -11.20
C LYS A 734 30.72 -42.18 -11.89
N LEU A 735 29.60 -41.60 -11.45
CA LEU A 735 29.12 -40.32 -11.99
C LEU A 735 30.13 -39.19 -11.72
N LEU A 736 30.72 -39.14 -10.52
CA LEU A 736 31.78 -38.20 -10.15
C LEU A 736 33.10 -38.48 -10.89
N GLU A 737 33.37 -39.67 -11.39
CA GLU A 737 34.57 -39.94 -12.19
C GLU A 737 34.42 -39.49 -13.66
N GLN A 738 33.19 -39.32 -14.16
CA GLN A 738 32.94 -38.95 -15.55
C GLN A 738 33.41 -37.53 -15.87
N THR A 739 34.15 -37.39 -16.97
CA THR A 739 34.64 -36.08 -17.46
C THR A 739 33.69 -35.43 -18.46
N GLU A 740 32.74 -36.18 -19.02
CA GLU A 740 31.85 -35.74 -20.11
C GLU A 740 31.01 -34.51 -19.76
N TRP A 741 30.47 -34.46 -18.54
CA TRP A 741 29.71 -33.32 -18.04
C TRP A 741 30.60 -32.22 -17.43
N ARG A 742 31.90 -32.47 -17.24
CA ARG A 742 32.90 -31.49 -16.76
C ARG A 742 33.53 -30.69 -17.90
N VAL A 743 32.66 -30.00 -18.65
CA VAL A 743 33.07 -29.25 -19.83
C VAL A 743 33.91 -28.03 -19.45
N GLN A 744 34.99 -27.79 -20.21
CA GLN A 744 35.82 -26.60 -20.11
C GLN A 744 35.21 -25.48 -20.97
N GLY A 745 35.15 -24.26 -20.44
CA GLY A 745 34.59 -23.13 -21.17
C GLY A 745 34.87 -21.79 -20.50
N ALA A 746 34.77 -20.70 -21.27
CA ALA A 746 34.87 -19.35 -20.71
C ALA A 746 33.85 -19.20 -19.58
N ASN A 747 34.30 -18.73 -18.41
CA ASN A 747 33.47 -18.49 -17.22
C ASN A 747 32.87 -19.76 -16.55
N PHE A 748 33.42 -20.96 -16.79
CA PHE A 748 33.19 -22.16 -15.98
C PHE A 748 34.49 -22.59 -15.30
N ASN A 749 34.50 -22.57 -13.96
CA ASN A 749 35.67 -22.91 -13.15
C ASN A 749 35.38 -24.16 -12.32
N TRP A 750 36.39 -25.00 -12.11
CA TRP A 750 36.25 -26.29 -11.43
C TRP A 750 37.21 -26.41 -10.25
N TYR A 751 36.70 -26.85 -9.10
CA TYR A 751 37.47 -27.07 -7.87
C TYR A 751 37.18 -28.47 -7.36
N GLN A 752 38.13 -29.39 -7.55
CA GLN A 752 37.88 -30.83 -7.46
C GLN A 752 38.48 -31.51 -6.22
N ASP A 753 39.27 -30.78 -5.43
CA ASP A 753 39.88 -31.26 -4.19
C ASP A 753 39.88 -30.17 -3.10
N ASN A 754 40.20 -30.54 -1.86
CA ASN A 754 40.20 -29.62 -0.72
C ASN A 754 41.20 -28.47 -0.89
N THR A 755 42.32 -28.67 -1.60
CA THR A 755 43.31 -27.61 -1.88
C THR A 755 42.77 -26.58 -2.85
N ALA A 756 42.09 -27.01 -3.92
CA ALA A 756 41.42 -26.12 -4.87
C ALA A 756 40.29 -25.35 -4.19
N LEU A 757 39.50 -26.02 -3.34
CA LEU A 757 38.41 -25.38 -2.59
C LEU A 757 38.95 -24.30 -1.64
N ILE A 758 39.94 -24.61 -0.79
CA ILE A 758 40.48 -23.61 0.17
C ILE A 758 41.13 -22.44 -0.57
N THR A 759 41.84 -22.69 -1.67
CA THR A 759 42.43 -21.64 -2.51
C THR A 759 41.35 -20.75 -3.11
N TYR A 760 40.22 -21.35 -3.51
CA TYR A 760 39.07 -20.60 -3.97
C TYR A 760 38.48 -19.79 -2.83
N ILE A 761 38.03 -20.36 -1.71
CA ILE A 761 37.31 -19.59 -0.69
C ILE A 761 38.19 -18.67 0.18
N SER A 762 39.51 -18.85 0.13
CA SER A 762 40.50 -18.11 0.94
C SER A 762 41.63 -17.50 0.07
N PRO A 763 41.32 -16.70 -0.96
CA PRO A 763 42.35 -16.20 -1.86
C PRO A 763 43.34 -15.27 -1.14
N PRO A 764 44.64 -15.29 -1.49
CA PRO A 764 45.63 -14.39 -0.89
C PRO A 764 45.21 -12.93 -1.01
N GLY A 765 45.16 -12.21 0.12
CA GLY A 765 44.75 -10.80 0.17
C GLY A 765 43.24 -10.54 0.05
N GLY A 766 42.39 -11.57 0.11
CA GLY A 766 40.93 -11.40 0.09
C GLY A 766 40.40 -10.91 -1.27
N ALA A 767 40.95 -11.43 -2.37
CA ALA A 767 40.63 -11.00 -3.73
C ALA A 767 39.11 -10.87 -3.96
N VAL A 768 38.69 -9.65 -4.35
CA VAL A 768 37.31 -9.33 -4.72
C VAL A 768 37.07 -9.88 -6.13
N GLN A 769 36.03 -10.68 -6.30
CA GLN A 769 35.60 -11.09 -7.64
C GLN A 769 35.18 -9.86 -8.45
N THR A 770 35.61 -9.76 -9.71
CA THR A 770 35.20 -8.66 -10.59
C THR A 770 33.87 -8.91 -11.29
N THR A 771 33.29 -10.09 -11.09
CA THR A 771 32.03 -10.53 -11.72
C THR A 771 31.17 -11.31 -10.74
N THR A 772 29.86 -11.19 -10.89
CA THR A 772 28.84 -12.05 -10.26
C THR A 772 28.96 -13.49 -10.72
N ASN A 773 28.78 -14.43 -9.78
CA ASN A 773 29.01 -15.86 -10.02
C ASN A 773 27.98 -16.76 -9.32
N ALA A 774 27.80 -17.97 -9.85
CA ALA A 774 27.10 -19.06 -9.18
C ALA A 774 28.12 -20.06 -8.64
N LEU A 775 28.14 -20.26 -7.33
CA LEU A 775 28.92 -21.32 -6.69
C LEU A 775 28.04 -22.57 -6.50
N VAL A 776 28.39 -23.67 -7.16
CA VAL A 776 27.81 -24.99 -6.83
C VAL A 776 28.79 -25.72 -5.93
N LEU A 777 28.41 -25.93 -4.67
CA LEU A 777 29.23 -26.57 -3.65
C LEU A 777 28.67 -27.95 -3.30
N LEU A 778 29.42 -28.99 -3.65
CA LEU A 778 29.17 -30.37 -3.26
C LEU A 778 30.23 -30.82 -2.26
N ALA A 779 29.94 -30.66 -0.96
CA ALA A 779 30.85 -31.05 0.12
C ALA A 779 30.10 -31.49 1.37
N HIS A 780 30.76 -32.27 2.23
CA HIS A 780 30.27 -32.46 3.59
C HIS A 780 30.43 -31.17 4.39
N HIS A 781 29.47 -30.91 5.27
CA HIS A 781 29.48 -29.75 6.17
C HIS A 781 28.86 -30.10 7.52
N GLY A 782 29.57 -29.78 8.60
CA GLY A 782 29.11 -29.96 9.99
C GLY A 782 30.13 -29.40 10.99
N GLU A 783 29.68 -28.99 12.18
CA GLU A 783 30.56 -28.48 13.26
C GLU A 783 31.54 -27.36 12.86
N GLY A 784 31.20 -26.56 11.83
CA GLY A 784 32.01 -25.42 11.38
C GLY A 784 33.09 -25.75 10.34
N ASP A 785 33.07 -26.93 9.72
CA ASP A 785 34.02 -27.30 8.67
C ASP A 785 33.38 -27.85 7.38
N ILE A 786 34.14 -27.80 6.29
CA ILE A 786 33.79 -28.28 4.96
C ILE A 786 34.86 -29.24 4.45
N THR A 787 34.44 -30.37 3.88
CA THR A 787 35.39 -31.33 3.30
C THR A 787 34.78 -32.11 2.13
N PHE A 788 35.58 -32.36 1.09
CA PHE A 788 35.26 -33.32 0.04
C PHE A 788 35.63 -34.74 0.47
N SER A 789 36.82 -34.90 1.07
CA SER A 789 37.28 -36.16 1.63
C SER A 789 38.13 -35.95 2.88
N LEU A 790 37.90 -36.79 3.88
CA LEU A 790 38.69 -36.87 5.11
C LEU A 790 40.17 -37.25 4.85
N LYS A 791 40.47 -37.75 3.65
CA LYS A 791 41.84 -38.13 3.22
C LYS A 791 42.55 -37.05 2.40
N GLY A 792 41.87 -35.95 2.04
CA GLY A 792 42.45 -34.84 1.28
C GLY A 792 43.40 -33.96 2.10
N LEU A 793 44.16 -33.09 1.43
CA LEU A 793 44.95 -32.03 2.06
C LEU A 793 44.41 -30.65 1.63
N PRO A 794 44.19 -29.69 2.56
CA PRO A 794 43.96 -29.95 3.98
C PRO A 794 42.78 -30.93 4.15
N SER A 795 42.73 -31.68 5.25
CA SER A 795 41.66 -32.67 5.45
C SER A 795 40.28 -32.03 5.60
N ARG A 796 40.25 -30.75 6.01
CA ARG A 796 39.06 -29.93 6.17
C ARG A 796 39.40 -28.47 5.86
N VAL A 797 38.40 -27.72 5.43
CA VAL A 797 38.42 -26.27 5.31
C VAL A 797 37.52 -25.70 6.39
N LEU A 798 38.05 -24.82 7.23
CA LEU A 798 37.29 -24.26 8.34
C LEU A 798 36.42 -23.10 7.87
N ASP A 799 35.30 -22.88 8.53
CA ASP A 799 34.46 -21.71 8.33
C ASP A 799 35.23 -20.38 8.51
N THR A 800 36.18 -20.35 9.45
CA THR A 800 37.11 -19.22 9.67
C THR A 800 38.09 -18.95 8.53
N ASP A 801 38.28 -19.90 7.60
CA ASP A 801 39.16 -19.69 6.44
C ASP A 801 38.46 -18.84 5.36
N VAL A 802 37.13 -18.80 5.35
CA VAL A 802 36.32 -18.13 4.32
C VAL A 802 36.50 -16.61 4.38
N ASN A 803 37.32 -16.07 3.47
CA ASN A 803 37.59 -14.64 3.37
C ASN A 803 37.36 -14.05 1.96
N ARG A 804 36.95 -14.88 0.99
CA ARG A 804 36.55 -14.41 -0.35
C ARG A 804 35.34 -13.49 -0.24
N ARG A 805 35.40 -12.35 -0.95
CA ARG A 805 34.25 -11.48 -1.20
C ARG A 805 33.60 -11.78 -2.55
N PHE A 806 32.29 -11.87 -2.55
CA PHE A 806 31.43 -12.08 -3.71
C PHE A 806 30.77 -10.76 -4.11
N MET A 807 30.52 -10.58 -5.41
CA MET A 807 29.77 -9.43 -5.90
C MET A 807 28.28 -9.57 -5.56
N PRO A 808 27.58 -8.49 -5.18
CA PRO A 808 26.13 -8.51 -5.09
C PRO A 808 25.51 -9.07 -6.37
N GLY A 809 24.63 -10.06 -6.23
CA GLY A 809 24.04 -10.82 -7.33
C GLY A 809 24.59 -12.23 -7.49
N SER A 810 25.68 -12.57 -6.78
CA SER A 810 26.18 -13.94 -6.72
C SER A 810 25.23 -14.88 -5.96
N VAL A 811 25.24 -16.16 -6.35
CA VAL A 811 24.39 -17.21 -5.76
C VAL A 811 25.21 -18.41 -5.32
N ALA A 812 24.78 -19.08 -4.25
CA ALA A 812 25.37 -20.35 -3.81
C ALA A 812 24.34 -21.49 -3.87
N ILE A 813 24.75 -22.66 -4.31
CA ILE A 813 23.94 -23.87 -4.40
C ILE A 813 24.65 -24.94 -3.56
N LEU A 814 24.04 -25.30 -2.43
CA LEU A 814 24.66 -26.17 -1.43
C LEU A 814 24.08 -27.57 -1.56
N ALA A 815 24.78 -28.43 -2.31
CA ALA A 815 24.26 -29.70 -2.80
C ALA A 815 24.46 -30.90 -1.86
N ALA A 816 25.37 -30.85 -0.87
CA ALA A 816 25.56 -31.97 0.09
C ALA A 816 25.73 -31.52 1.56
N CYS A 817 25.46 -30.24 1.84
CA CYS A 817 25.86 -29.61 3.10
C CYS A 817 24.69 -29.50 4.10
N SER A 818 24.89 -29.84 5.38
CA SER A 818 23.93 -29.53 6.47
C SER A 818 24.00 -28.04 6.79
N THR A 819 23.19 -27.21 6.13
CA THR A 819 23.50 -25.77 5.97
C THR A 819 22.54 -24.82 6.67
N VAL A 820 21.28 -25.20 6.86
CA VAL A 820 20.30 -24.29 7.50
C VAL A 820 19.49 -24.93 8.63
N GLY A 821 20.02 -26.03 9.19
CA GLY A 821 19.42 -26.79 10.28
C GLY A 821 19.50 -26.14 11.67
N ALA A 822 19.12 -26.91 12.70
CA ALA A 822 18.90 -26.40 14.06
C ALA A 822 20.17 -25.97 14.81
N SER A 823 21.35 -26.52 14.49
CA SER A 823 22.60 -26.21 15.19
C SER A 823 23.15 -24.83 14.80
N THR A 824 23.78 -24.14 15.76
CA THR A 824 24.40 -22.83 15.54
C THR A 824 25.54 -22.91 14.52
N ALA A 825 26.35 -23.98 14.58
CA ALA A 825 27.46 -24.22 13.66
C ALA A 825 27.00 -24.37 12.20
N SER A 826 25.89 -25.09 11.94
CA SER A 826 25.39 -25.23 10.56
C SER A 826 24.96 -23.91 9.95
N ARG A 827 24.33 -23.02 10.73
CA ARG A 827 23.90 -21.69 10.25
C ARG A 827 25.06 -20.72 10.03
N GLN A 828 26.19 -20.93 10.70
CA GLN A 828 27.35 -20.03 10.66
C GLN A 828 27.96 -19.95 9.26
N PHE A 829 28.11 -21.08 8.57
CA PHE A 829 28.67 -21.07 7.21
C PHE A 829 27.77 -20.36 6.20
N VAL A 830 26.46 -20.60 6.24
CA VAL A 830 25.50 -19.88 5.39
C VAL A 830 25.57 -18.39 5.69
N LYS A 831 25.59 -18.01 6.97
CA LYS A 831 25.77 -16.60 7.36
C LYS A 831 27.06 -16.02 6.79
N LEU A 832 28.18 -16.73 6.88
CA LEU A 832 29.46 -16.27 6.33
C LEU A 832 29.43 -16.05 4.82
N LEU A 833 28.79 -16.94 4.04
CA LEU A 833 28.64 -16.73 2.60
C LEU A 833 27.85 -15.45 2.28
N VAL A 834 26.80 -15.18 3.07
CA VAL A 834 25.97 -13.99 2.90
C VAL A 834 26.70 -12.72 3.33
N ASP A 835 27.36 -12.74 4.49
CA ASP A 835 28.20 -11.64 4.99
C ASP A 835 29.35 -11.32 4.01
N ASN A 836 29.73 -12.28 3.17
CA ASN A 836 30.71 -12.13 2.10
C ASN A 836 30.12 -11.73 0.74
N GLY A 837 28.80 -11.54 0.59
CA GLY A 837 28.19 -10.94 -0.60
C GLY A 837 27.21 -11.82 -1.39
N MET A 838 26.93 -13.06 -0.94
CA MET A 838 25.92 -13.90 -1.59
C MET A 838 24.52 -13.31 -1.46
N SER A 839 23.79 -13.24 -2.57
CA SER A 839 22.45 -12.64 -2.65
C SER A 839 21.31 -13.66 -2.67
N ALA A 840 21.61 -14.92 -3.00
CA ALA A 840 20.69 -16.04 -2.84
C ALA A 840 21.44 -17.35 -2.57
N ILE A 841 20.80 -18.25 -1.83
CA ILE A 841 21.33 -19.56 -1.48
C ILE A 841 20.26 -20.63 -1.72
N VAL A 842 20.62 -21.70 -2.42
CA VAL A 842 19.82 -22.93 -2.51
C VAL A 842 20.32 -23.91 -1.46
N ALA A 843 19.44 -24.30 -0.53
CA ALA A 843 19.79 -25.20 0.57
C ALA A 843 18.58 -26.03 1.04
N SER A 844 18.86 -27.15 1.72
CA SER A 844 17.89 -27.90 2.54
C SER A 844 18.12 -27.60 4.03
N PRO A 845 17.06 -27.45 4.85
CA PRO A 845 17.18 -27.31 6.30
C PRO A 845 17.63 -28.59 7.00
N PHE A 846 17.74 -29.70 6.28
CA PHE A 846 18.24 -30.97 6.80
C PHE A 846 19.57 -31.31 6.16
N GLN A 847 20.29 -32.23 6.78
CA GLN A 847 21.46 -32.84 6.17
C GLN A 847 21.07 -33.44 4.83
N VAL A 848 21.84 -33.21 3.77
CA VAL A 848 21.53 -33.75 2.44
C VAL A 848 22.11 -35.16 2.30
N ASN A 849 21.35 -36.08 1.71
CA ASN A 849 21.83 -37.41 1.34
C ASN A 849 22.91 -37.27 0.25
N THR A 850 24.03 -37.95 0.44
CA THR A 850 25.20 -37.83 -0.45
C THR A 850 24.87 -38.12 -1.90
N ASP A 851 24.11 -39.20 -2.17
CA ASP A 851 23.81 -39.62 -3.55
C ASP A 851 22.90 -38.62 -4.25
N PHE A 852 21.84 -38.19 -3.57
CA PHE A 852 20.97 -37.14 -4.07
C PHE A 852 21.75 -35.85 -4.34
N GLY A 853 22.65 -35.49 -3.44
CA GLY A 853 23.48 -34.29 -3.56
C GLY A 853 24.40 -34.32 -4.78
N VAL A 854 25.07 -35.44 -5.01
CA VAL A 854 25.88 -35.67 -6.22
C VAL A 854 25.03 -35.45 -7.47
N ARG A 855 23.87 -36.08 -7.54
CA ARG A 855 22.98 -35.96 -8.70
C ARG A 855 22.49 -34.54 -8.90
N LEU A 856 22.11 -33.86 -7.83
CA LEU A 856 21.66 -32.47 -7.86
C LEU A 856 22.75 -31.54 -8.40
N ALA A 857 23.99 -31.68 -7.91
CA ALA A 857 25.12 -30.87 -8.38
C ALA A 857 25.36 -31.04 -9.89
N VAL A 858 25.31 -32.28 -10.39
CA VAL A 858 25.44 -32.58 -11.83
C VAL A 858 24.28 -32.03 -12.64
N SER A 859 23.05 -32.05 -12.11
CA SER A 859 21.89 -31.43 -12.77
C SER A 859 22.07 -29.92 -12.91
N PHE A 860 22.63 -29.24 -11.91
CA PHE A 860 22.93 -27.80 -12.02
C PHE A 860 23.99 -27.50 -13.08
N VAL A 861 25.04 -28.33 -13.19
CA VAL A 861 26.03 -28.22 -14.27
C VAL A 861 25.33 -28.33 -15.64
N THR A 862 24.49 -29.34 -15.80
CA THR A 862 23.75 -29.60 -17.05
C THR A 862 22.86 -28.40 -17.42
N VAL A 863 22.08 -27.87 -16.47
CA VAL A 863 21.23 -26.70 -16.72
C VAL A 863 22.06 -25.46 -17.04
N ALA A 864 23.16 -25.22 -16.32
CA ALA A 864 24.05 -24.09 -16.60
C ALA A 864 24.61 -24.14 -18.04
N GLN A 865 24.96 -25.33 -18.54
CA GLN A 865 25.42 -25.56 -19.91
C GLN A 865 24.32 -25.32 -20.95
N GLU A 866 23.11 -25.84 -20.70
CA GLU A 866 21.94 -25.65 -21.58
C GLU A 866 21.60 -24.16 -21.74
N LEU A 867 21.58 -23.42 -20.64
CA LEU A 867 21.29 -21.98 -20.63
C LEU A 867 22.35 -21.15 -21.35
N ARG A 868 23.63 -21.51 -21.19
CA ARG A 868 24.72 -20.87 -21.95
C ARG A 868 24.56 -21.12 -23.45
N THR A 869 24.14 -22.32 -23.83
CA THR A 869 23.97 -22.71 -25.24
C THR A 869 22.74 -22.06 -25.88
N SER A 870 21.66 -21.87 -25.12
CA SER A 870 20.45 -21.21 -25.64
C SER A 870 20.64 -19.71 -25.89
N GLY A 871 21.60 -19.06 -25.22
CA GLY A 871 21.84 -17.62 -25.32
C GLY A 871 20.75 -16.76 -24.67
N GLU A 872 19.81 -17.37 -23.94
CA GLU A 872 18.68 -16.66 -23.33
C GLU A 872 18.95 -16.37 -21.85
N PRO A 873 18.79 -15.11 -21.40
CA PRO A 873 18.81 -14.81 -19.98
C PRO A 873 17.65 -15.53 -19.28
N SER A 874 17.94 -16.23 -18.19
CA SER A 874 16.96 -17.03 -17.44
C SER A 874 16.94 -16.63 -15.98
N ARG A 875 15.76 -16.65 -15.34
CA ARG A 875 15.67 -16.38 -13.91
C ARG A 875 16.28 -17.53 -13.13
N PHE A 876 16.89 -17.21 -11.99
CA PHE A 876 17.52 -18.19 -11.10
C PHE A 876 16.51 -19.20 -10.57
N VAL A 877 15.28 -18.76 -10.27
CA VAL A 877 14.18 -19.67 -9.90
C VAL A 877 13.89 -20.71 -10.99
N ASP A 878 14.00 -20.35 -12.27
CA ASP A 878 13.79 -21.28 -13.38
C ASP A 878 14.96 -22.27 -13.49
N VAL A 879 16.19 -21.80 -13.26
CA VAL A 879 17.40 -22.64 -13.21
C VAL A 879 17.28 -23.68 -12.09
N PHE A 880 16.91 -23.24 -10.89
CA PHE A 880 16.65 -24.08 -9.73
C PHE A 880 15.58 -25.13 -10.02
N ASN A 881 14.45 -24.71 -10.62
CA ASN A 881 13.35 -25.60 -10.91
C ASN A 881 13.72 -26.67 -11.95
N ARG A 882 14.42 -26.29 -13.02
CA ARG A 882 14.92 -27.22 -14.04
C ARG A 882 15.94 -28.20 -13.49
N ALA A 883 16.86 -27.75 -12.63
CA ALA A 883 17.89 -28.61 -12.05
C ALA A 883 17.27 -29.66 -11.11
N LEU A 884 16.29 -29.26 -10.30
CA LEU A 884 15.56 -30.21 -9.46
C LEU A 884 14.71 -31.17 -10.30
N GLN A 885 14.04 -30.70 -11.36
CA GLN A 885 13.29 -31.59 -12.25
C GLN A 885 14.20 -32.63 -12.92
N LYS A 886 15.36 -32.24 -13.46
CA LYS A 886 16.34 -33.20 -14.01
C LYS A 886 16.84 -34.21 -12.99
N THR A 887 16.95 -33.79 -11.73
CA THR A 887 17.32 -34.68 -10.62
C THR A 887 16.20 -35.68 -10.33
N ILE A 888 14.95 -35.22 -10.31
CA ILE A 888 13.75 -36.06 -10.15
C ILE A 888 13.66 -37.07 -11.31
N ASP A 889 13.73 -36.61 -12.55
CA ASP A 889 13.62 -37.45 -13.76
C ASP A 889 14.65 -38.58 -13.76
N ALA A 890 15.85 -38.31 -13.22
CA ALA A 890 16.92 -39.30 -13.11
C ALA A 890 16.62 -40.47 -12.17
N TYR A 891 15.90 -40.21 -11.07
CA TYR A 891 15.48 -41.23 -10.12
C TYR A 891 14.07 -41.78 -10.44
N GLY A 892 13.31 -41.07 -11.27
CA GLY A 892 11.91 -41.32 -11.59
C GLY A 892 10.96 -40.53 -10.68
N GLU A 893 9.90 -39.98 -11.27
CA GLU A 893 8.94 -39.07 -10.61
C GLU A 893 8.23 -39.67 -9.39
N ASN A 894 8.08 -41.00 -9.35
CA ASN A 894 7.43 -41.71 -8.25
C ASN A 894 8.40 -42.27 -7.20
N SER A 895 9.70 -41.95 -7.30
CA SER A 895 10.70 -42.43 -6.35
C SER A 895 10.72 -41.60 -5.07
N GLY A 896 11.14 -42.19 -3.94
CA GLY A 896 11.38 -41.41 -2.71
C GLY A 896 12.41 -40.29 -2.88
N TYR A 897 13.33 -40.42 -3.85
CA TYR A 897 14.27 -39.37 -4.21
C TYR A 897 13.58 -38.17 -4.86
N ALA A 898 12.46 -38.37 -5.57
CA ALA A 898 11.68 -37.26 -6.11
C ALA A 898 11.10 -36.38 -4.99
N ASP A 899 10.56 -37.01 -3.94
CA ASP A 899 10.06 -36.31 -2.76
C ASP A 899 11.17 -35.59 -1.99
N MET A 900 12.37 -36.16 -1.95
CA MET A 900 13.54 -35.53 -1.31
C MET A 900 13.91 -34.18 -1.95
N ALA A 901 13.61 -33.98 -3.24
CA ALA A 901 13.82 -32.70 -3.91
C ALA A 901 12.99 -31.55 -3.29
N LEU A 902 11.87 -31.86 -2.63
CA LEU A 902 10.98 -30.89 -1.98
C LEU A 902 11.56 -30.31 -0.69
N GLU A 903 12.66 -30.87 -0.18
CA GLU A 903 13.36 -30.29 0.97
C GLU A 903 14.15 -29.01 0.61
N PHE A 904 14.45 -28.81 -0.67
CA PHE A 904 15.25 -27.69 -1.14
C PHE A 904 14.42 -26.45 -1.39
N GLN A 905 15.01 -25.30 -1.08
CA GLN A 905 14.37 -24.00 -1.18
C GLN A 905 15.38 -22.93 -1.56
N ILE A 906 14.87 -21.79 -2.05
CA ILE A 906 15.68 -20.60 -2.31
C ILE A 906 15.60 -19.70 -1.08
N ILE A 907 16.75 -19.27 -0.58
CA ILE A 907 16.87 -18.32 0.52
C ILE A 907 17.51 -17.06 -0.05
N GLY A 908 16.74 -15.98 -0.16
CA GLY A 908 17.19 -14.70 -0.74
C GLY A 908 16.50 -14.35 -2.05
N ASN A 909 17.22 -13.64 -2.93
CA ASN A 909 16.62 -13.09 -4.14
C ASN A 909 16.42 -14.18 -5.22
N HIS A 910 15.19 -14.64 -5.39
CA HIS A 910 14.81 -15.63 -6.40
C HIS A 910 14.72 -15.07 -7.83
N GLU A 911 14.63 -13.74 -7.99
CA GLU A 911 14.49 -13.06 -9.29
C GLU A 911 15.84 -12.68 -9.92
N LEU A 912 16.95 -13.07 -9.29
CA LEU A 912 18.28 -12.96 -9.90
C LEU A 912 18.29 -13.63 -11.27
N ARG A 913 19.05 -13.09 -12.22
CA ARG A 913 19.12 -13.61 -13.59
C ARG A 913 20.46 -14.24 -13.88
N MET A 914 20.48 -15.24 -14.75
CA MET A 914 21.69 -15.70 -15.43
C MET A 914 21.91 -14.82 -16.66
N CYS A 915 23.15 -14.40 -16.90
CA CYS A 915 23.48 -13.62 -18.10
C CYS A 915 23.28 -14.48 -19.36
N ALA A 916 22.89 -13.84 -20.46
CA ALA A 916 22.87 -14.48 -21.77
C ALA A 916 24.28 -14.99 -22.11
N GLY A 917 24.37 -16.24 -22.59
CA GLY A 917 25.62 -16.76 -23.13
C GLY A 917 26.07 -15.98 -24.36
N PRO A 918 27.38 -15.89 -24.66
CA PRO A 918 27.84 -15.32 -25.93
C PRO A 918 27.24 -16.14 -27.08
N VAL A 919 26.50 -15.47 -27.98
CA VAL A 919 25.95 -16.10 -29.19
C VAL A 919 27.12 -16.41 -30.12
N TYR A 920 27.55 -17.66 -30.18
CA TYR A 920 28.45 -18.10 -31.23
C TYR A 920 27.65 -18.13 -32.55
N SER A 921 27.86 -17.12 -33.39
CA SER A 921 27.35 -17.13 -34.76
C SER A 921 27.90 -18.37 -35.46
N GLN A 922 27.02 -19.26 -35.93
CA GLN A 922 27.38 -20.35 -36.84
C GLN A 922 27.75 -19.80 -38.23
N GLN A 923 28.83 -19.02 -38.31
CA GLN A 923 29.49 -18.63 -39.55
C GLN A 923 30.97 -18.96 -39.38
N GLY A 924 31.34 -20.23 -39.57
CA GLY A 924 32.75 -20.60 -39.47
C GLY A 924 33.05 -22.09 -39.34
N VAL A 925 32.26 -22.98 -39.93
CA VAL A 925 32.75 -24.31 -40.31
C VAL A 925 32.17 -24.62 -41.69
N GLN A 926 32.97 -24.35 -42.73
CA GLN A 926 32.86 -24.97 -44.05
C GLN A 926 34.10 -25.84 -44.25
#